data_AF-A0AAU8JJX1-F1
#
_entry.id   AF-A0AAU8JJX1-F1
#
_cell.length_a   1.000
_cell.length_b   1.000
_cell.length_c   1.000
_cell.angle_alpha   90.00
_cell.angle_beta   90.00
_cell.angle_gamma   90.00
#
_symmetry.space_group_name_H-M   'P 1'
#
loop_
_entity.id
_entity.type
_entity.pdbx_description
1 polymer ?
#
loop_
_entity_poly.entity_id
_entity_poly.type
_entity_poly.pdbx_seq_one_letter_code
_entity_poly.pdbx_strand_id
1 'polypeptide(L)'
;MPTLYVNSSTGNDANNGSQVAPFKTITQAVKKASAGDIVQLASGSYTETSGEKFPLTIPDQVTLLGNESTKGSGIAIAGGGQYISPVMASQSVTILLVNGAHLRGVTVTNKSTRGTAVWIENGAPKISNCSLIDSNREGVFVAGSAKPIVEKSVFRNNTGNGISLIGNAKGEIRENVLEKTGYGINLSDQSAPLIVGNRMAENRTGVILQGESRPVLRQNTIEKNTDVGMIAIAKAKPDLGTSSDPGNNIFSNNGSYDLESISSEIIISVGNNLQPTRVKGQVEFQTAAVPLPEPAPTPTPTPTPTPAPTPTPTPTPAPTPTPTPTPTPTPTPTPTPTPTPSGLTDIANHWAGAFIQGMVQKSMITGFPDGTFKPDEGLTRAQYAAILAKAFNRSLIREATNFRDVAATFWAKDAIAKANRMGFLSGFPDGTFRPNDKLTRVQALVALINGLGLVGGNLNNLGYYRDRAQIPSYATDEIATATEKQIVVNYPNLTQLNPMREITRAEVAAIVYQALVSQGQASAINSSYIVKTTSILPSLFSDVRGHWAEPFIMGLYNKGLINGLPDGTFNPDGLMTRVNYAALIAKAINPPEKRAGVNFPDVPPDFWGYAAIQKAYKAGFLSGFPDYSFRPNQNIQRVQVLLSLVNGLGLSGGDASALNKYTDKNSIPNYAQGIVATATVKSLVVNYPNKTELNPNRDATRAEVAAMVCQALVNSGILTAVNSNYIVSA
;
A
#
# COMPACT_ATOMS: atom_id res chain seq x y z
N MET A 1 10.15 15.94 23.49
CA MET A 1 8.73 15.61 23.65
C MET A 1 8.50 15.33 25.12
N PRO A 2 7.73 16.18 25.83
CA PRO A 2 7.36 15.94 27.21
C PRO A 2 6.54 14.66 27.37
N THR A 3 6.72 14.00 28.51
CA THR A 3 5.89 12.88 28.96
C THR A 3 5.03 13.39 30.10
N LEU A 4 3.71 13.30 29.95
CA LEU A 4 2.74 13.61 30.99
C LEU A 4 2.34 12.31 31.69
N TYR A 5 2.53 12.25 33.00
CA TYR A 5 2.22 11.07 33.80
C TYR A 5 0.82 11.19 34.40
N VAL A 6 0.06 10.09 34.36
CA VAL A 6 -1.30 10.00 34.90
C VAL A 6 -1.40 8.82 35.84
N ASN A 7 -1.88 9.05 37.06
CA ASN A 7 -2.16 8.01 38.05
C ASN A 7 -3.53 8.25 38.65
N SER A 8 -4.50 7.36 38.37
CA SER A 8 -5.87 7.54 38.83
C SER A 8 -6.06 7.41 40.34
N SER A 9 -5.12 6.77 41.03
CA SER A 9 -5.18 6.52 42.48
C SER A 9 -4.51 7.64 43.29
N THR A 10 -3.33 8.09 42.87
CA THR A 10 -2.50 9.04 43.64
C THR A 10 -2.31 10.40 42.98
N GLY A 11 -2.73 10.57 41.72
CA GLY A 11 -2.60 11.83 41.00
C GLY A 11 -3.58 12.91 41.44
N ASN A 12 -3.32 14.14 40.98
CA ASN A 12 -4.20 15.30 41.16
C ASN A 12 -4.20 16.15 39.88
N ASP A 13 -5.37 16.56 39.39
CA ASP A 13 -5.49 17.33 38.14
C ASP A 13 -5.03 18.79 38.25
N ALA A 14 -4.75 19.27 39.47
CA ALA A 14 -4.05 20.52 39.72
C ALA A 14 -2.53 20.41 39.58
N ASN A 15 -1.97 19.19 39.49
CA ASN A 15 -0.54 18.98 39.32
C ASN A 15 -0.07 19.39 37.91
N ASN A 16 1.25 19.37 37.70
CA ASN A 16 1.85 19.71 36.41
C ASN A 16 2.02 18.52 35.46
N GLY A 17 1.69 17.29 35.88
CA GLY A 17 1.82 16.08 35.05
C GLY A 17 3.23 15.49 35.01
N SER A 18 4.13 15.93 35.89
CA SER A 18 5.45 15.30 36.04
C SER A 18 5.36 13.93 36.72
N GLN A 19 6.43 13.14 36.68
CA GLN A 19 6.45 11.81 37.29
C GLN A 19 6.23 11.84 38.82
N VAL A 20 6.72 12.88 39.50
CA VAL A 20 6.58 13.07 40.96
C VAL A 20 5.27 13.74 41.35
N ALA A 21 4.62 14.45 40.41
CA ALA A 21 3.32 15.09 40.59
C ALA A 21 2.44 14.80 39.36
N PRO A 22 1.93 13.56 39.22
CA PRO A 22 1.16 13.15 38.06
C PRO A 22 -0.24 13.75 38.07
N PHE A 23 -0.85 13.89 36.89
CA PHE A 23 -2.28 14.15 36.76
C PHE A 23 -3.09 12.99 37.33
N LYS A 24 -4.33 13.25 37.74
CA LYS A 24 -5.25 12.19 38.17
C LYS A 24 -5.94 11.55 36.96
N THR A 25 -6.34 12.36 36.00
CA THR A 25 -7.18 11.95 34.87
C THR A 25 -6.47 12.06 33.52
N ILE A 26 -6.81 11.14 32.62
CA ILE A 26 -6.46 11.20 31.20
C ILE A 26 -7.08 12.45 30.59
N THR A 27 -8.33 12.75 30.97
CA THR A 27 -9.08 13.95 30.59
C THR A 27 -8.27 15.23 30.75
N GLN A 28 -7.56 15.39 31.87
CA GLN A 28 -6.74 16.56 32.10
C GLN A 28 -5.42 16.51 31.32
N ALA A 29 -4.78 15.34 31.27
CA ALA A 29 -3.51 15.18 30.56
C ALA A 29 -3.65 15.46 29.06
N VAL A 30 -4.70 14.96 28.40
CA VAL A 30 -4.91 15.16 26.95
C VAL A 30 -5.24 16.61 26.58
N LYS A 31 -5.78 17.41 27.52
CA LYS A 31 -5.96 18.87 27.32
C LYS A 31 -4.66 19.64 27.31
N LYS A 32 -3.62 19.09 27.94
CA LYS A 32 -2.29 19.72 28.03
C LYS A 32 -1.31 19.16 27.00
N ALA A 33 -1.58 17.96 26.48
CA ALA A 33 -0.75 17.31 25.48
C ALA A 33 -0.78 18.06 24.14
N SER A 34 0.39 18.15 23.51
CA SER A 34 0.59 18.65 22.15
C SER A 34 1.07 17.52 21.22
N ALA A 35 1.05 17.75 19.91
CA ALA A 35 1.50 16.77 18.92
C ALA A 35 2.91 16.23 19.23
N GLY A 36 3.06 14.90 19.24
CA GLY A 36 4.29 14.20 19.60
C GLY A 36 4.43 13.86 21.10
N ASP A 37 3.57 14.38 21.97
CA ASP A 37 3.64 14.11 23.41
C ASP A 37 3.18 12.69 23.75
N ILE A 38 3.69 12.21 24.90
CA ILE A 38 3.29 10.92 25.47
C ILE A 38 2.51 11.17 26.77
N VAL A 39 1.32 10.59 26.86
CA VAL A 39 0.53 10.47 28.10
C VAL A 39 0.76 9.07 28.67
N GLN A 40 1.63 8.96 29.67
CA GLN A 40 2.01 7.71 30.32
C GLN A 40 1.06 7.39 31.48
N LEU A 41 0.41 6.23 31.41
CA LEU A 41 -0.52 5.74 32.42
C LEU A 41 0.20 4.82 33.42
N ALA A 42 -0.09 5.02 34.70
CA ALA A 42 0.20 4.06 35.75
C ALA A 42 -0.85 2.92 35.75
N SER A 43 -0.54 1.81 36.42
CA SER A 43 -1.56 0.80 36.72
C SER A 43 -2.70 1.41 37.54
N GLY A 44 -3.93 1.12 37.14
CA GLY A 44 -5.12 1.71 37.75
C GLY A 44 -6.36 1.56 36.89
N SER A 45 -7.48 2.00 37.48
CA SER A 45 -8.77 2.10 36.79
C SER A 45 -9.05 3.57 36.48
N TYR A 46 -9.38 3.85 35.23
CA TYR A 46 -9.67 5.17 34.66
C TYR A 46 -11.13 5.16 34.21
N THR A 47 -12.01 5.69 35.06
CA THR A 47 -13.48 5.64 34.95
C THR A 47 -14.09 6.99 35.28
N GLU A 48 -15.40 7.14 35.08
CA GLU A 48 -16.13 8.34 35.54
C GLU A 48 -15.95 8.55 37.06
N THR A 49 -15.93 7.47 37.85
CA THR A 49 -15.70 7.52 39.30
C THR A 49 -14.29 8.02 39.64
N SER A 50 -13.28 7.71 38.82
CA SER A 50 -11.93 8.27 39.00
C SER A 50 -11.78 9.71 38.47
N GLY A 51 -12.84 10.26 37.84
CA GLY A 51 -12.90 11.64 37.36
C GLY A 51 -12.81 11.80 35.84
N GLU A 52 -12.77 10.71 35.06
CA GLU A 52 -12.71 10.80 33.60
C GLU A 52 -14.01 11.37 33.00
N LYS A 53 -13.88 12.06 31.87
CA LYS A 53 -14.99 12.56 31.07
C LYS A 53 -14.95 11.93 29.68
N PHE A 54 -15.87 11.01 29.42
CA PHE A 54 -15.97 10.30 28.15
C PHE A 54 -16.85 11.05 27.12
N PRO A 55 -16.62 10.87 25.80
CA PRO A 55 -15.50 10.14 25.20
C PRO A 55 -14.16 10.85 25.43
N LEU A 56 -13.11 10.08 25.66
CA LEU A 56 -11.73 10.58 25.74
C LEU A 56 -11.21 10.77 24.32
N THR A 57 -11.08 12.04 23.89
CA THR A 57 -10.48 12.37 22.60
C THR A 57 -8.96 12.43 22.73
N ILE A 58 -8.25 11.53 22.05
CA ILE A 58 -6.79 11.55 21.99
C ILE A 58 -6.36 12.44 20.83
N PRO A 59 -5.63 13.56 21.08
CA PRO A 59 -5.29 14.55 20.07
C PRO A 59 -4.31 14.04 18.99
N ASP A 60 -4.14 14.84 17.93
CA ASP A 60 -3.31 14.49 16.80
C ASP A 60 -1.85 14.26 17.22
N GLN A 61 -1.26 13.17 16.74
CA GLN A 61 0.09 12.69 17.07
C GLN A 61 0.39 12.50 18.56
N VAL A 62 -0.62 12.48 19.44
CA VAL A 62 -0.43 12.18 20.86
C VAL A 62 -0.44 10.67 21.07
N THR A 63 0.47 10.18 21.91
CA THR A 63 0.51 8.77 22.31
C THR A 63 -0.06 8.59 23.71
N LEU A 64 -1.16 7.84 23.84
CA LEU A 64 -1.62 7.30 25.11
C LEU A 64 -0.93 5.95 25.36
N LEU A 65 -0.05 5.90 26.36
CA LEU A 65 0.84 4.77 26.62
C LEU A 65 0.58 4.16 27.99
N GLY A 66 0.24 2.87 28.01
CA GLY A 66 0.25 2.04 29.22
C GLY A 66 1.43 1.08 29.22
N ASN A 67 1.14 -0.23 29.31
CA ASN A 67 2.11 -1.31 29.36
C ASN A 67 1.90 -2.28 28.18
N GLU A 68 2.76 -2.19 27.17
CA GLU A 68 2.65 -3.00 25.94
C GLU A 68 3.01 -4.47 26.14
N SER A 69 3.94 -4.79 27.04
CA SER A 69 4.35 -6.19 27.26
C SER A 69 3.22 -7.03 27.86
N THR A 70 2.32 -6.38 28.61
CA THR A 70 1.14 -7.01 29.23
C THR A 70 -0.16 -6.74 28.46
N LYS A 71 -0.08 -6.06 27.31
CA LYS A 71 -1.22 -5.58 26.54
C LYS A 71 -2.23 -4.76 27.35
N GLY A 72 -1.74 -4.00 28.33
CA GLY A 72 -2.54 -3.15 29.21
C GLY A 72 -3.20 -3.85 30.39
N SER A 73 -2.78 -5.07 30.74
CA SER A 73 -3.21 -5.69 31.99
C SER A 73 -2.89 -4.78 33.18
N GLY A 74 -3.89 -4.55 34.03
CA GLY A 74 -3.79 -3.63 35.16
C GLY A 74 -3.94 -2.13 34.83
N ILE A 75 -4.20 -1.76 33.57
CA ILE A 75 -4.47 -0.38 33.12
C ILE A 75 -5.82 -0.37 32.40
N ALA A 76 -6.90 -0.17 33.13
CA ALA A 76 -8.26 -0.29 32.61
C ALA A 76 -8.91 1.09 32.40
N ILE A 77 -9.28 1.41 31.17
CA ILE A 77 -10.06 2.59 30.79
C ILE A 77 -11.49 2.14 30.51
N ALA A 78 -12.42 2.48 31.39
CA ALA A 78 -13.78 1.97 31.34
C ALA A 78 -14.84 3.08 31.54
N GLY A 79 -15.72 3.20 30.56
CA GLY A 79 -16.81 4.18 30.52
C GLY A 79 -17.22 4.48 29.09
N GLY A 80 -18.13 5.43 28.88
CA GLY A 80 -18.52 5.80 27.52
C GLY A 80 -19.42 7.02 27.48
N GLY A 81 -19.13 7.96 26.60
CA GLY A 81 -19.92 9.17 26.37
C GLY A 81 -20.54 9.18 24.99
N GLN A 82 -21.59 9.98 24.80
CA GLN A 82 -22.23 10.11 23.48
C GLN A 82 -21.27 10.77 22.47
N TYR A 83 -21.10 10.12 21.33
CA TYR A 83 -20.41 10.66 20.17
C TYR A 83 -21.37 10.66 18.97
N ILE A 84 -21.36 11.76 18.20
CA ILE A 84 -22.15 11.91 16.98
C ILE A 84 -21.15 11.85 15.83
N SER A 85 -21.21 10.78 15.04
CA SER A 85 -20.34 10.61 13.88
C SER A 85 -20.84 11.50 12.72
N PRO A 86 -19.95 12.22 12.04
CA PRO A 86 -20.25 12.91 10.79
C PRO A 86 -20.81 12.02 9.68
N VAL A 87 -20.41 10.75 9.63
CA VAL A 87 -20.85 9.81 8.58
C VAL A 87 -21.79 8.71 9.06
N MET A 88 -22.07 8.63 10.38
CA MET A 88 -22.89 7.58 10.99
C MET A 88 -23.80 8.09 12.12
N ALA A 89 -24.72 7.23 12.57
CA ALA A 89 -25.56 7.51 13.73
C ALA A 89 -24.75 7.56 15.05
N SER A 90 -25.32 8.24 16.04
CA SER A 90 -24.71 8.41 17.38
C SER A 90 -24.52 7.10 18.16
N GLN A 91 -23.42 7.02 18.90
CA GLN A 91 -23.04 5.86 19.73
C GLN A 91 -22.33 6.29 21.02
N SER A 92 -22.32 5.41 22.02
CA SER A 92 -21.52 5.60 23.22
C SER A 92 -20.08 5.15 22.94
N VAL A 93 -19.10 6.03 23.13
CA VAL A 93 -17.68 5.82 22.81
C VAL A 93 -16.81 6.05 24.06
N THR A 94 -15.85 5.15 24.31
CA THR A 94 -14.84 5.36 25.37
C THR A 94 -13.72 6.26 24.87
N ILE A 95 -13.08 5.91 23.75
CA ILE A 95 -11.95 6.65 23.19
C ILE A 95 -12.24 7.05 21.75
N LEU A 96 -12.05 8.33 21.44
CA LEU A 96 -12.00 8.85 20.08
C LEU A 96 -10.54 9.11 19.69
N LEU A 97 -10.01 8.34 18.74
CA LEU A 97 -8.67 8.59 18.20
C LEU A 97 -8.79 9.53 17.00
N VAL A 98 -8.16 10.70 17.09
CA VAL A 98 -8.04 11.59 15.93
C VAL A 98 -6.77 11.30 15.14
N ASN A 99 -6.60 12.00 14.01
CA ASN A 99 -5.48 11.86 13.08
C ASN A 99 -4.14 11.55 13.78
N GLY A 100 -3.35 10.59 13.28
CA GLY A 100 -2.00 10.31 13.81
C GLY A 100 -1.88 9.89 15.29
N ALA A 101 -2.98 9.81 16.06
CA ALA A 101 -2.95 9.46 17.47
C ALA A 101 -2.55 7.99 17.67
N HIS A 102 -1.87 7.71 18.78
CA HIS A 102 -1.44 6.35 19.12
C HIS A 102 -2.06 5.87 20.44
N LEU A 103 -2.60 4.65 20.44
CA LEU A 103 -3.10 3.95 21.62
C LEU A 103 -2.26 2.70 21.84
N ARG A 104 -1.54 2.61 22.96
CA ARG A 104 -0.54 1.56 23.19
C ARG A 104 -0.62 0.98 24.59
N GLY A 105 -0.74 -0.34 24.72
CA GLY A 105 -0.58 -1.00 26.02
C GLY A 105 -1.68 -0.70 27.04
N VAL A 106 -2.94 -0.56 26.63
CA VAL A 106 -4.06 -0.29 27.55
C VAL A 106 -5.19 -1.29 27.39
N THR A 107 -5.98 -1.48 28.45
CA THR A 107 -7.25 -2.19 28.41
C THR A 107 -8.39 -1.18 28.28
N VAL A 108 -9.28 -1.36 27.30
CA VAL A 108 -10.43 -0.45 27.08
C VAL A 108 -11.72 -1.25 27.03
N THR A 109 -12.74 -0.77 27.74
CA THR A 109 -14.05 -1.42 27.87
C THR A 109 -15.19 -0.41 27.84
N ASN A 110 -16.26 -0.73 27.12
CA ASN A 110 -17.48 0.07 27.09
C ASN A 110 -18.75 -0.78 27.30
N LYS A 111 -19.26 -0.80 28.54
CA LYS A 111 -20.49 -1.52 28.91
C LYS A 111 -21.77 -0.69 28.78
N SER A 112 -21.69 0.50 28.20
CA SER A 112 -22.89 1.30 27.88
C SER A 112 -23.72 0.62 26.78
N THR A 113 -25.01 0.95 26.68
CA THR A 113 -25.83 0.48 25.55
C THR A 113 -25.23 1.00 24.25
N ARG A 114 -25.00 0.10 23.28
CA ARG A 114 -24.25 0.39 22.04
C ARG A 114 -22.87 1.01 22.31
N GLY A 115 -22.18 0.52 23.35
CA GLY A 115 -20.85 0.96 23.76
C GLY A 115 -19.74 0.43 22.86
N THR A 116 -19.05 1.33 22.20
CA THR A 116 -17.83 1.07 21.41
C THR A 116 -16.60 1.52 22.22
N ALA A 117 -15.57 0.68 22.33
CA ALA A 117 -14.36 1.02 23.07
C ALA A 117 -13.55 2.10 22.35
N VAL A 118 -13.22 1.92 21.07
CA VAL A 118 -12.44 2.88 20.29
C VAL A 118 -13.14 3.25 19.00
N TRP A 119 -13.26 4.56 18.75
CA TRP A 119 -13.79 5.11 17.52
C TRP A 119 -12.72 5.86 16.73
N ILE A 120 -12.70 5.64 15.41
CA ILE A 120 -11.81 6.33 14.46
C ILE A 120 -12.65 6.87 13.32
N GLU A 121 -12.68 8.20 13.17
CA GLU A 121 -13.47 8.85 12.12
C GLU A 121 -12.65 9.09 10.84
N ASN A 122 -11.38 9.51 10.97
CA ASN A 122 -10.51 9.90 9.86
C ASN A 122 -9.01 9.74 10.22
N GLY A 123 -8.13 9.90 9.22
CA GLY A 123 -6.68 9.88 9.40
C GLY A 123 -6.10 8.48 9.53
N ALA A 124 -4.86 8.38 10.02
CA ALA A 124 -4.14 7.11 10.17
C ALA A 124 -3.64 6.87 11.62
N PRO A 125 -4.54 6.78 12.62
CA PRO A 125 -4.13 6.47 13.98
C PRO A 125 -3.64 5.03 14.12
N LYS A 126 -2.87 4.77 15.19
CA LYS A 126 -2.29 3.46 15.45
C LYS A 126 -2.73 2.89 16.80
N ILE A 127 -3.17 1.63 16.80
CA ILE A 127 -3.51 0.87 18.00
C ILE A 127 -2.54 -0.32 18.06
N SER A 128 -1.74 -0.41 19.12
CA SER A 128 -0.76 -1.49 19.28
C SER A 128 -0.81 -2.08 20.68
N ASN A 129 -0.69 -3.41 20.76
CA ASN A 129 -0.55 -4.11 22.04
C ASN A 129 -1.63 -3.71 23.07
N CYS A 130 -2.90 -3.61 22.67
CA CYS A 130 -4.00 -3.26 23.57
C CYS A 130 -4.91 -4.46 23.84
N SER A 131 -5.72 -4.36 24.90
CA SER A 131 -6.82 -5.28 25.20
C SER A 131 -8.15 -4.53 25.06
N LEU A 132 -8.88 -4.74 23.98
CA LEU A 132 -10.16 -4.09 23.68
C LEU A 132 -11.28 -5.09 23.92
N ILE A 133 -11.74 -5.16 25.17
CA ILE A 133 -12.51 -6.30 25.69
C ILE A 133 -13.80 -5.89 26.41
N ASP A 134 -14.73 -6.84 26.49
CA ASP A 134 -15.97 -6.76 27.26
C ASP A 134 -16.87 -5.54 26.91
N SER A 135 -16.81 -5.06 25.66
CA SER A 135 -17.67 -3.96 25.19
C SER A 135 -19.00 -4.47 24.66
N ASN A 136 -20.08 -3.71 24.84
CA ASN A 136 -21.42 -4.10 24.40
C ASN A 136 -21.61 -4.00 22.88
N ARG A 137 -20.70 -3.35 22.15
CA ARG A 137 -20.73 -3.27 20.69
C ARG A 137 -19.36 -3.63 20.09
N GLU A 138 -18.57 -2.66 19.66
CA GLU A 138 -17.26 -2.91 19.05
C GLU A 138 -16.08 -2.69 20.01
N GLY A 139 -15.02 -3.46 19.81
CA GLY A 139 -13.69 -3.07 20.30
C GLY A 139 -13.16 -1.86 19.54
N VAL A 140 -13.15 -1.92 18.19
CA VAL A 140 -12.78 -0.79 17.32
C VAL A 140 -13.84 -0.59 16.25
N PHE A 141 -14.25 0.66 16.04
CA PHE A 141 -15.07 1.09 14.93
C PHE A 141 -14.33 2.13 14.08
N VAL A 142 -14.20 1.87 12.78
CA VAL A 142 -13.53 2.73 11.81
C VAL A 142 -14.56 3.18 10.77
N ALA A 143 -14.70 4.48 10.63
CA ALA A 143 -15.64 5.10 9.70
C ALA A 143 -14.92 5.87 8.58
N GLY A 144 -15.73 6.37 7.63
CA GLY A 144 -15.28 7.36 6.65
C GLY A 144 -14.17 6.84 5.73
N SER A 145 -13.04 7.57 5.70
CA SER A 145 -11.88 7.27 4.84
C SER A 145 -10.61 6.99 5.65
N ALA A 146 -10.77 6.68 6.94
CA ALA A 146 -9.66 6.42 7.84
C ALA A 146 -8.82 5.21 7.39
N LYS A 147 -7.54 5.23 7.76
CA LYS A 147 -6.54 4.22 7.41
C LYS A 147 -5.71 3.79 8.63
N PRO A 148 -6.33 3.28 9.70
CA PRO A 148 -5.58 2.95 10.90
C PRO A 148 -4.66 1.74 10.72
N ILE A 149 -3.66 1.64 11.59
CA ILE A 149 -2.92 0.40 11.84
C ILE A 149 -3.38 -0.14 13.18
N VAL A 150 -3.99 -1.33 13.18
CA VAL A 150 -4.39 -2.05 14.39
C VAL A 150 -3.57 -3.31 14.46
N GLU A 151 -2.64 -3.39 15.40
CA GLU A 151 -1.68 -4.49 15.47
C GLU A 151 -1.50 -5.10 16.86
N LYS A 152 -1.20 -6.41 16.88
CA LYS A 152 -0.74 -7.13 18.08
C LYS A 152 -1.68 -6.97 19.28
N SER A 153 -2.96 -6.73 19.05
CA SER A 153 -3.95 -6.43 20.10
C SER A 153 -4.93 -7.58 20.28
N VAL A 154 -5.61 -7.61 21.43
CA VAL A 154 -6.59 -8.64 21.79
C VAL A 154 -7.98 -8.01 21.82
N PHE A 155 -8.92 -8.63 21.12
CA PHE A 155 -10.33 -8.30 21.10
C PHE A 155 -11.08 -9.49 21.66
N ARG A 156 -11.76 -9.32 22.79
CA ARG A 156 -12.40 -10.46 23.47
C ARG A 156 -13.73 -10.09 24.10
N ASN A 157 -14.72 -10.97 24.01
CA ASN A 157 -16.04 -10.83 24.64
C ASN A 157 -16.79 -9.52 24.26
N ASN A 158 -16.50 -8.97 23.08
CA ASN A 158 -17.26 -7.82 22.58
C ASN A 158 -18.58 -8.34 22.01
N THR A 159 -19.71 -7.92 22.59
CA THR A 159 -21.04 -8.46 22.24
C THR A 159 -21.37 -8.24 20.77
N GLY A 160 -20.97 -7.10 20.20
CA GLY A 160 -21.07 -6.81 18.78
C GLY A 160 -19.91 -7.43 18.01
N ASN A 161 -18.87 -6.64 17.75
CA ASN A 161 -17.76 -7.05 16.88
C ASN A 161 -16.40 -6.81 17.54
N GLY A 162 -15.36 -7.50 17.09
CA GLY A 162 -13.99 -7.14 17.42
C GLY A 162 -13.64 -5.81 16.76
N ILE A 163 -13.60 -5.82 15.43
CA ILE A 163 -13.30 -4.63 14.60
C ILE A 163 -14.37 -4.46 13.53
N SER A 164 -14.85 -3.22 13.33
CA SER A 164 -15.69 -2.85 12.19
C SER A 164 -15.04 -1.76 11.35
N LEU A 165 -15.03 -1.93 10.02
CA LEU A 165 -14.65 -0.90 9.07
C LEU A 165 -15.76 -0.71 8.05
N ILE A 166 -16.17 0.52 7.85
CA ILE A 166 -17.31 0.87 6.99
C ILE A 166 -16.94 2.02 6.04
N GLY A 167 -17.83 2.34 5.11
CA GLY A 167 -17.60 3.43 4.14
C GLY A 167 -16.41 3.16 3.23
N ASN A 168 -15.45 4.09 3.18
CA ASN A 168 -14.22 3.99 2.40
C ASN A 168 -12.99 3.66 3.27
N ALA A 169 -13.21 3.15 4.48
CA ALA A 169 -12.15 2.87 5.42
C ALA A 169 -11.18 1.82 4.86
N LYS A 170 -9.90 2.09 5.03
CA LYS A 170 -8.78 1.19 4.67
C LYS A 170 -7.91 1.02 5.90
N GLY A 171 -6.66 0.62 5.72
CA GLY A 171 -5.71 0.45 6.80
C GLY A 171 -5.28 -1.01 6.94
N GLU A 172 -4.63 -1.31 8.04
CA GLU A 172 -3.98 -2.59 8.28
C GLU A 172 -4.46 -3.18 9.61
N ILE A 173 -4.90 -4.43 9.57
CA ILE A 173 -5.28 -5.22 10.74
C ILE A 173 -4.29 -6.38 10.80
N ARG A 174 -3.34 -6.32 11.74
CA ARG A 174 -2.17 -7.20 11.75
C ARG A 174 -1.98 -7.94 13.06
N GLU A 175 -1.80 -9.26 13.01
CA GLU A 175 -1.33 -10.04 14.17
C GLU A 175 -2.20 -9.87 15.43
N ASN A 176 -3.50 -9.59 15.26
CA ASN A 176 -4.45 -9.46 16.36
C ASN A 176 -5.08 -10.81 16.70
N VAL A 177 -5.57 -10.92 17.93
CA VAL A 177 -6.38 -12.05 18.39
C VAL A 177 -7.79 -11.54 18.63
N LEU A 178 -8.77 -12.08 17.89
CA LEU A 178 -10.18 -11.70 17.97
C LEU A 178 -11.01 -12.92 18.37
N GLU A 179 -11.54 -12.91 19.58
CA GLU A 179 -12.18 -14.07 20.18
C GLU A 179 -13.51 -13.76 20.86
N LYS A 180 -14.46 -14.69 20.78
CA LYS A 180 -15.73 -14.62 21.52
C LYS A 180 -16.48 -13.31 21.28
N THR A 181 -16.46 -12.82 20.05
CA THR A 181 -17.27 -11.67 19.62
C THR A 181 -18.43 -12.14 18.74
N GLY A 182 -19.38 -11.25 18.44
CA GLY A 182 -20.35 -11.53 17.37
C GLY A 182 -19.61 -11.72 16.05
N TYR A 183 -19.02 -10.66 15.50
CA TYR A 183 -18.10 -10.79 14.36
C TYR A 183 -16.66 -10.52 14.78
N GLY A 184 -15.70 -11.34 14.36
CA GLY A 184 -14.29 -11.01 14.56
C GLY A 184 -13.98 -9.70 13.84
N ILE A 185 -14.17 -9.70 12.51
CA ILE A 185 -14.05 -8.52 11.66
C ILE A 185 -15.34 -8.34 10.83
N ASN A 186 -15.88 -7.12 10.84
CA ASN A 186 -17.00 -6.70 10.02
C ASN A 186 -16.59 -5.62 9.02
N LEU A 187 -16.77 -5.88 7.72
CA LEU A 187 -16.50 -4.93 6.64
C LEU A 187 -17.78 -4.62 5.85
N SER A 188 -18.04 -3.35 5.58
CA SER A 188 -19.16 -2.92 4.73
C SER A 188 -18.75 -1.86 3.70
N ASP A 189 -19.70 -1.50 2.82
CA ASP A 189 -19.57 -0.46 1.81
C ASP A 189 -18.35 -0.68 0.90
N GLN A 190 -17.44 0.28 0.76
CA GLN A 190 -16.26 0.22 -0.11
C GLN A 190 -14.96 -0.02 0.70
N SER A 191 -15.08 -0.54 1.92
CA SER A 191 -13.92 -0.77 2.77
C SER A 191 -12.96 -1.80 2.17
N ALA A 192 -11.67 -1.54 2.29
CA ALA A 192 -10.62 -2.36 1.67
C ALA A 192 -9.33 -2.39 2.51
N PRO A 193 -9.37 -2.98 3.72
CA PRO A 193 -8.18 -3.13 4.56
C PRO A 193 -7.31 -4.32 4.13
N LEU A 194 -6.03 -4.27 4.52
CA LEU A 194 -5.17 -5.45 4.59
C LEU A 194 -5.40 -6.14 5.92
N ILE A 195 -5.74 -7.43 5.88
CA ILE A 195 -5.96 -8.28 7.05
C ILE A 195 -4.90 -9.38 7.01
N VAL A 196 -3.91 -9.30 7.90
CA VAL A 196 -2.75 -10.21 7.85
C VAL A 196 -2.37 -10.78 9.21
N GLY A 197 -2.13 -12.09 9.27
CA GLY A 197 -1.58 -12.73 10.47
C GLY A 197 -2.52 -12.75 11.68
N ASN A 198 -3.81 -12.44 11.52
CA ASN A 198 -4.74 -12.38 12.65
C ASN A 198 -5.31 -13.76 12.96
N ARG A 199 -5.61 -14.00 14.23
CA ARG A 199 -6.35 -15.17 14.69
C ARG A 199 -7.76 -14.76 15.09
N MET A 200 -8.76 -15.33 14.42
CA MET A 200 -10.19 -15.09 14.65
C MET A 200 -10.84 -16.40 15.07
N ALA A 201 -11.10 -16.54 16.38
CA ALA A 201 -11.57 -17.80 16.94
C ALA A 201 -12.76 -17.68 17.88
N GLU A 202 -13.64 -18.68 17.90
CA GLU A 202 -14.78 -18.73 18.84
C GLU A 202 -15.75 -17.53 18.73
N ASN A 203 -15.77 -16.84 17.59
CA ASN A 203 -16.75 -15.78 17.33
C ASN A 203 -18.05 -16.39 16.79
N ARG A 204 -19.14 -15.61 16.67
CA ARG A 204 -20.28 -16.06 15.85
C ARG A 204 -19.85 -16.26 14.41
N THR A 205 -19.25 -15.24 13.81
CA THR A 205 -18.61 -15.33 12.49
C THR A 205 -17.20 -14.77 12.58
N GLY A 206 -16.22 -15.43 11.97
CA GLY A 206 -14.83 -14.93 11.96
C GLY A 206 -14.73 -13.60 11.20
N VAL A 207 -15.12 -13.59 9.94
CA VAL A 207 -15.13 -12.42 9.07
C VAL A 207 -16.45 -12.30 8.32
N ILE A 208 -17.07 -11.12 8.34
CA ILE A 208 -18.23 -10.80 7.49
C ILE A 208 -17.90 -9.65 6.55
N LEU A 209 -18.20 -9.85 5.27
CA LEU A 209 -17.95 -8.92 4.18
C LEU A 209 -19.29 -8.55 3.52
N GLN A 210 -19.59 -7.26 3.51
CA GLN A 210 -20.85 -6.71 3.02
C GLN A 210 -20.59 -5.57 2.02
N GLY A 211 -21.64 -5.12 1.35
CA GLY A 211 -21.56 -4.03 0.37
C GLY A 211 -20.67 -4.41 -0.82
N GLU A 212 -19.73 -3.53 -1.16
CA GLU A 212 -18.70 -3.69 -2.19
C GLU A 212 -17.30 -3.82 -1.58
N SER A 213 -17.21 -4.38 -0.36
CA SER A 213 -15.94 -4.48 0.37
C SER A 213 -14.93 -5.40 -0.33
N ARG A 214 -13.66 -4.99 -0.31
CA ARG A 214 -12.55 -5.65 -1.05
C ARG A 214 -11.29 -5.78 -0.18
N PRO A 215 -11.35 -6.52 0.94
CA PRO A 215 -10.17 -6.76 1.75
C PRO A 215 -9.16 -7.68 1.07
N VAL A 216 -7.91 -7.57 1.49
CA VAL A 216 -6.86 -8.56 1.19
C VAL A 216 -6.60 -9.38 2.45
N LEU A 217 -6.79 -10.70 2.38
CA LEU A 217 -6.57 -11.60 3.51
C LEU A 217 -5.31 -12.45 3.28
N ARG A 218 -4.32 -12.34 4.17
CA ARG A 218 -3.11 -13.16 4.14
C ARG A 218 -2.80 -13.79 5.49
N GLN A 219 -2.41 -15.06 5.51
CA GLN A 219 -1.85 -15.71 6.71
C GLN A 219 -2.74 -15.61 7.96
N ASN A 220 -4.06 -15.50 7.79
CA ASN A 220 -4.97 -15.44 8.92
C ASN A 220 -5.40 -16.84 9.34
N THR A 221 -5.64 -17.04 10.63
CA THR A 221 -6.23 -18.26 11.18
C THR A 221 -7.66 -17.98 11.61
N ILE A 222 -8.64 -18.56 10.92
CA ILE A 222 -10.08 -18.37 11.13
C ILE A 222 -10.66 -19.73 11.55
N GLU A 223 -10.83 -19.93 12.85
CA GLU A 223 -11.11 -21.26 13.39
C GLU A 223 -12.18 -21.27 14.48
N LYS A 224 -12.89 -22.39 14.65
CA LYS A 224 -13.79 -22.60 15.79
C LYS A 224 -14.89 -21.53 15.93
N ASN A 225 -15.22 -20.81 14.86
CA ASN A 225 -16.32 -19.85 14.89
C ASN A 225 -17.65 -20.63 14.86
N THR A 226 -18.62 -20.18 15.64
CA THR A 226 -19.84 -20.96 15.94
C THR A 226 -20.81 -21.06 14.76
N ASP A 227 -20.77 -20.13 13.81
CA ASP A 227 -21.58 -20.16 12.59
C ASP A 227 -20.71 -20.35 11.34
N VAL A 228 -20.07 -19.30 10.83
CA VAL A 228 -19.25 -19.36 9.60
C VAL A 228 -17.85 -18.81 9.85
N GLY A 229 -16.83 -19.39 9.21
CA GLY A 229 -15.48 -18.84 9.22
C GLY A 229 -15.44 -17.45 8.57
N MET A 230 -15.71 -17.39 7.26
CA MET A 230 -15.93 -16.13 6.55
C MET A 230 -17.22 -16.18 5.72
N ILE A 231 -18.02 -15.11 5.78
CA ILE A 231 -19.18 -14.92 4.91
C ILE A 231 -19.03 -13.66 4.07
N ALA A 232 -19.27 -13.78 2.76
CA ALA A 232 -19.28 -12.67 1.81
C ALA A 232 -20.68 -12.51 1.21
N ILE A 233 -21.22 -11.29 1.26
CA ILE A 233 -22.58 -10.98 0.84
C ILE A 233 -22.62 -9.76 -0.10
N ALA A 234 -23.76 -9.58 -0.79
CA ALA A 234 -23.99 -8.49 -1.74
C ALA A 234 -22.98 -8.49 -2.90
N LYS A 235 -22.03 -7.56 -2.95
CA LYS A 235 -20.99 -7.45 -3.99
C LYS A 235 -19.58 -7.53 -3.39
N ALA A 236 -19.44 -8.09 -2.18
CA ALA A 236 -18.16 -8.23 -1.53
C ALA A 236 -17.25 -9.15 -2.36
N LYS A 237 -15.98 -8.76 -2.53
CA LYS A 237 -14.99 -9.52 -3.30
C LYS A 237 -13.65 -9.52 -2.58
N PRO A 238 -13.46 -10.39 -1.58
CA PRO A 238 -12.18 -10.54 -0.91
C PRO A 238 -11.12 -11.09 -1.86
N ASP A 239 -9.89 -10.61 -1.70
CA ASP A 239 -8.70 -11.26 -2.23
C ASP A 239 -8.22 -12.32 -1.22
N LEU A 240 -8.48 -13.59 -1.54
CA LEU A 240 -7.99 -14.75 -0.80
C LEU A 240 -6.76 -15.37 -1.47
N GLY A 241 -5.95 -14.58 -2.14
CA GLY A 241 -4.73 -15.04 -2.78
C GLY A 241 -4.87 -15.12 -4.30
N THR A 242 -3.71 -15.13 -4.94
CA THR A 242 -3.53 -15.30 -6.38
C THR A 242 -2.51 -16.40 -6.64
N SER A 243 -2.36 -16.83 -7.90
CA SER A 243 -1.36 -17.85 -8.27
C SER A 243 0.07 -17.44 -7.92
N SER A 244 0.37 -16.13 -7.89
CA SER A 244 1.68 -15.58 -7.53
C SER A 244 1.83 -15.12 -6.08
N ASP A 245 0.72 -14.95 -5.35
CA ASP A 245 0.69 -14.50 -3.96
C ASP A 245 -0.39 -15.29 -3.21
N PRO A 246 -0.08 -16.53 -2.77
CA PRO A 246 -1.04 -17.40 -2.12
C PRO A 246 -1.56 -16.78 -0.83
N GLY A 247 -2.85 -16.96 -0.57
CA GLY A 247 -3.54 -16.39 0.59
C GLY A 247 -2.96 -16.91 1.90
N ASN A 248 -2.60 -18.20 1.96
CA ASN A 248 -2.10 -18.87 3.16
C ASN A 248 -2.99 -18.70 4.40
N ASN A 249 -4.29 -18.43 4.19
CA ASN A 249 -5.24 -18.38 5.28
C ASN A 249 -5.63 -19.81 5.68
N ILE A 250 -5.82 -20.03 6.97
CA ILE A 250 -6.24 -21.31 7.54
C ILE A 250 -7.66 -21.17 8.04
N PHE A 251 -8.57 -21.97 7.50
CA PHE A 251 -9.93 -22.12 7.97
C PHE A 251 -10.10 -23.53 8.53
N SER A 252 -10.53 -23.64 9.79
CA SER A 252 -10.72 -24.96 10.38
C SER A 252 -11.78 -24.96 11.49
N ASN A 253 -12.52 -26.06 11.60
CA ASN A 253 -13.46 -26.29 12.69
C ASN A 253 -14.51 -25.18 12.90
N ASN A 254 -14.87 -24.43 11.85
CA ASN A 254 -15.97 -23.49 11.93
C ASN A 254 -17.31 -24.25 11.96
N GLY A 255 -18.43 -23.58 12.25
CA GLY A 255 -19.75 -24.21 12.37
C GLY A 255 -20.27 -24.79 11.06
N SER A 256 -21.17 -24.05 10.40
CA SER A 256 -21.84 -24.40 9.15
C SER A 256 -20.83 -24.53 8.00
N TYR A 257 -19.99 -23.51 7.78
CA TYR A 257 -19.04 -23.45 6.66
C TYR A 257 -17.72 -22.78 7.07
N ASP A 258 -16.64 -23.16 6.41
CA ASP A 258 -15.38 -22.42 6.49
C ASP A 258 -15.50 -21.11 5.71
N LEU A 259 -16.17 -21.17 4.55
CA LEU A 259 -16.42 -20.01 3.71
C LEU A 259 -17.79 -20.12 3.06
N GLU A 260 -18.61 -19.09 3.21
CA GLU A 260 -19.88 -18.95 2.50
C GLU A 260 -19.89 -17.68 1.64
N SER A 261 -20.19 -17.82 0.34
CA SER A 261 -20.37 -16.69 -0.58
C SER A 261 -21.81 -16.63 -1.06
N ILE A 262 -22.53 -15.61 -0.63
CA ILE A 262 -23.79 -15.16 -1.24
C ILE A 262 -23.57 -13.83 -1.98
N SER A 263 -22.32 -13.51 -2.30
CA SER A 263 -21.95 -12.39 -3.14
C SER A 263 -22.34 -12.66 -4.60
N SER A 264 -22.68 -11.60 -5.33
CA SER A 264 -22.82 -11.66 -6.79
C SER A 264 -21.47 -11.72 -7.51
N GLU A 265 -20.37 -11.55 -6.79
CA GLU A 265 -19.01 -11.70 -7.31
C GLU A 265 -18.47 -13.11 -7.02
N ILE A 266 -17.76 -13.67 -8.00
CA ILE A 266 -17.02 -14.93 -7.81
C ILE A 266 -15.81 -14.65 -6.92
N ILE A 267 -15.67 -15.45 -5.85
CA ILE A 267 -14.51 -15.40 -4.96
C ILE A 267 -13.48 -16.41 -5.44
N ILE A 268 -12.25 -15.95 -5.66
CA ILE A 268 -11.14 -16.82 -6.02
C ILE A 268 -10.32 -17.11 -4.75
N SER A 269 -10.09 -18.39 -4.48
CA SER A 269 -9.26 -18.86 -3.37
C SER A 269 -8.00 -19.54 -3.93
N VAL A 270 -6.82 -19.01 -3.57
CA VAL A 270 -5.54 -19.57 -4.00
C VAL A 270 -4.61 -19.74 -2.81
N GLY A 271 -4.12 -20.96 -2.60
CA GLY A 271 -3.14 -21.26 -1.55
C GLY A 271 -3.68 -21.11 -0.12
N ASN A 272 -4.98 -21.20 0.09
CA ASN A 272 -5.57 -21.26 1.43
C ASN A 272 -5.79 -22.71 1.86
N ASN A 273 -5.66 -22.94 3.16
CA ASN A 273 -6.03 -24.20 3.79
C ASN A 273 -7.49 -24.11 4.25
N LEU A 274 -8.41 -24.59 3.43
CA LEU A 274 -9.82 -24.73 3.74
C LEU A 274 -10.39 -25.96 3.06
N GLN A 275 -11.39 -26.60 3.67
CA GLN A 275 -11.97 -27.82 3.13
C GLN A 275 -12.99 -27.48 2.04
N PRO A 276 -12.84 -27.93 0.77
CA PRO A 276 -13.78 -27.58 -0.29
C PRO A 276 -15.23 -28.01 0.00
N THR A 277 -15.42 -29.12 0.72
CA THR A 277 -16.75 -29.58 1.18
C THR A 277 -17.39 -28.67 2.22
N ARG A 278 -16.60 -27.81 2.88
CA ARG A 278 -17.03 -26.80 3.84
C ARG A 278 -17.15 -25.41 3.21
N VAL A 279 -17.17 -25.33 1.88
CA VAL A 279 -17.42 -24.10 1.15
C VAL A 279 -18.79 -24.11 0.51
N LYS A 280 -19.51 -23.00 0.64
CA LYS A 280 -20.83 -22.80 0.02
C LYS A 280 -20.83 -21.54 -0.84
N GLY A 281 -21.47 -21.62 -2.00
CA GLY A 281 -21.64 -20.50 -2.91
C GLY A 281 -20.57 -20.40 -4.00
N GLN A 282 -20.52 -19.25 -4.70
CA GLN A 282 -19.66 -19.05 -5.87
C GLN A 282 -18.21 -18.79 -5.46
N VAL A 283 -17.46 -19.88 -5.29
CA VAL A 283 -16.05 -19.85 -4.85
C VAL A 283 -15.25 -20.77 -5.77
N GLU A 284 -14.27 -20.20 -6.45
CA GLU A 284 -13.39 -20.92 -7.36
C GLU A 284 -12.03 -21.18 -6.69
N PHE A 285 -11.61 -22.44 -6.71
CA PHE A 285 -10.29 -22.83 -6.23
C PHE A 285 -9.31 -22.83 -7.39
N GLN A 286 -8.22 -22.09 -7.24
CA GLN A 286 -7.12 -22.15 -8.19
C GLN A 286 -5.84 -22.61 -7.49
N THR A 287 -4.99 -23.30 -8.26
CA THR A 287 -3.69 -23.76 -7.78
C THR A 287 -2.72 -22.58 -7.71
N ALA A 288 -2.00 -22.45 -6.59
CA ALA A 288 -0.85 -21.57 -6.54
C ALA A 288 0.19 -22.06 -7.56
N ALA A 289 0.85 -21.14 -8.28
CA ALA A 289 1.96 -21.52 -9.12
C ALA A 289 3.07 -22.04 -8.21
N VAL A 290 3.44 -23.31 -8.35
CA VAL A 290 4.66 -23.83 -7.72
C VAL A 290 5.81 -23.06 -8.37
N PRO A 291 6.62 -22.30 -7.63
CA PRO A 291 7.86 -21.77 -8.20
C PRO A 291 8.65 -23.00 -8.67
N LEU A 292 8.97 -23.03 -9.95
CA LEU A 292 9.81 -24.08 -10.53
C LEU A 292 11.04 -24.21 -9.62
N PRO A 293 11.35 -25.38 -9.04
CA PRO A 293 12.51 -25.52 -8.18
C PRO A 293 13.73 -25.06 -8.96
N GLU A 294 14.47 -24.11 -8.39
CA GLU A 294 15.79 -23.76 -8.88
C GLU A 294 16.60 -25.07 -8.91
N PRO A 295 17.27 -25.40 -10.03
CA PRO A 295 18.07 -26.61 -10.11
C PRO A 295 19.08 -26.58 -8.96
N ALA A 296 19.05 -27.62 -8.13
CA ALA A 296 19.93 -27.75 -6.97
C ALA A 296 21.39 -27.54 -7.43
N PRO A 297 22.20 -26.73 -6.73
CA PRO A 297 23.62 -26.65 -7.02
C PRO A 297 24.21 -28.05 -6.83
N THR A 298 24.88 -28.54 -7.87
CA THR A 298 25.64 -29.79 -7.83
C THR A 298 26.55 -29.78 -6.60
N PRO A 299 26.50 -30.78 -5.72
CA PRO A 299 27.33 -30.79 -4.52
C PRO A 299 28.81 -30.82 -4.91
N THR A 300 29.54 -29.76 -4.55
CA THR A 300 31.00 -29.77 -4.53
C THR A 300 31.45 -30.80 -3.49
N PRO A 301 32.38 -31.73 -3.82
CA PRO A 301 32.80 -32.78 -2.89
C PRO A 301 33.40 -32.17 -1.61
N THR A 302 32.87 -32.60 -0.46
CA THR A 302 33.34 -32.24 0.86
C THR A 302 34.74 -32.82 1.10
N PRO A 303 35.75 -32.04 1.50
CA PRO A 303 37.03 -32.59 1.95
C PRO A 303 36.83 -33.31 3.30
N THR A 304 37.31 -34.55 3.35
CA THR A 304 37.32 -35.45 4.52
C THR A 304 37.96 -34.77 5.74
N PRO A 305 37.37 -34.88 6.95
CA PRO A 305 37.96 -34.31 8.16
C PRO A 305 39.23 -35.08 8.58
N THR A 306 40.34 -34.35 8.72
CA THR A 306 41.56 -34.82 9.37
C THR A 306 41.31 -35.05 10.87
N PRO A 307 41.68 -36.21 11.46
CA PRO A 307 41.45 -36.49 12.86
C PRO A 307 42.30 -35.59 13.78
N ALA A 308 41.68 -35.19 14.90
CA ALA A 308 42.26 -34.34 15.93
C ALA A 308 43.44 -35.02 16.65
N PRO A 309 44.51 -34.30 17.00
CA PRO A 309 45.60 -34.84 17.80
C PRO A 309 45.20 -34.98 19.28
N THR A 310 45.59 -36.12 19.85
CA THR A 310 45.48 -36.53 21.25
C THR A 310 46.23 -35.57 22.20
N PRO A 311 45.73 -35.29 23.42
CA PRO A 311 46.41 -34.43 24.38
C PRO A 311 47.65 -35.11 24.99
N THR A 312 48.78 -34.39 24.96
CA THR A 312 50.06 -34.76 25.60
C THR A 312 50.08 -34.29 27.07
N PRO A 313 50.58 -35.10 28.03
CA PRO A 313 50.58 -34.75 29.44
C PRO A 313 51.57 -33.64 29.81
N THR A 314 51.17 -32.87 30.82
CA THR A 314 51.91 -31.77 31.47
C THR A 314 53.17 -32.25 32.19
N PRO A 315 54.34 -31.62 31.96
CA PRO A 315 55.47 -31.70 32.88
C PRO A 315 55.56 -30.49 33.85
N THR A 316 55.95 -30.84 35.07
CA THR A 316 56.24 -30.09 36.31
C THR A 316 57.28 -28.94 36.16
N PRO A 317 57.24 -27.89 37.01
CA PRO A 317 58.08 -26.69 36.86
C PRO A 317 59.44 -26.79 37.57
N ALA A 318 60.49 -26.20 36.98
CA ALA A 318 61.73 -25.77 37.66
C ALA A 318 62.56 -24.82 36.74
N PRO A 319 63.58 -24.10 37.24
CA PRO A 319 63.51 -22.80 37.88
C PRO A 319 64.09 -21.66 37.03
N THR A 320 63.81 -20.44 37.44
CA THR A 320 64.34 -19.16 36.92
C THR A 320 65.86 -19.04 37.05
N PRO A 321 66.54 -18.50 36.01
CA PRO A 321 67.69 -17.63 36.22
C PRO A 321 67.47 -16.20 35.69
N THR A 322 68.16 -15.30 36.38
CA THR A 322 68.15 -13.83 36.44
C THR A 322 68.79 -13.13 35.20
N PRO A 323 68.75 -11.78 35.09
CA PRO A 323 68.66 -11.03 33.83
C PRO A 323 70.00 -10.46 33.34
N THR A 324 70.14 -10.21 32.03
CA THR A 324 71.10 -9.23 31.46
C THR A 324 70.80 -8.97 29.97
N PRO A 325 71.30 -7.88 29.35
CA PRO A 325 70.82 -6.49 29.42
C PRO A 325 70.19 -6.02 28.09
N THR A 326 69.43 -4.95 28.17
CA THR A 326 68.89 -4.16 27.05
C THR A 326 69.97 -3.56 26.16
N PRO A 327 69.88 -3.71 24.82
CA PRO A 327 70.33 -2.69 23.89
C PRO A 327 69.17 -1.90 23.26
N THR A 328 69.38 -0.59 23.26
CA THR A 328 68.65 0.59 22.76
C THR A 328 68.27 0.50 21.25
N PRO A 329 67.24 1.22 20.77
CA PRO A 329 66.37 0.83 19.66
C PRO A 329 66.96 1.10 18.27
N THR A 330 66.62 0.22 17.33
CA THR A 330 66.86 0.38 15.89
C THR A 330 65.51 0.71 15.22
N PRO A 331 65.44 1.69 14.30
CA PRO A 331 64.18 2.27 13.82
C PRO A 331 63.26 1.23 13.18
N THR A 332 62.00 1.25 13.61
CA THR A 332 60.89 0.58 12.95
C THR A 332 60.87 0.98 11.47
N PRO A 333 60.90 0.03 10.52
CA PRO A 333 60.67 0.37 9.13
C PRO A 333 59.28 0.99 8.99
N THR A 334 59.26 2.22 8.48
CA THR A 334 58.09 2.94 8.00
C THR A 334 57.15 2.00 7.23
N PRO A 335 55.84 2.02 7.48
CA PRO A 335 54.89 1.21 6.72
C PRO A 335 55.05 1.51 5.23
N THR A 336 55.47 0.50 4.48
CA THR A 336 55.53 0.53 3.02
C THR A 336 54.09 0.65 2.49
N PRO A 337 53.84 1.50 1.48
CA PRO A 337 52.52 2.00 1.12
C PRO A 337 51.51 0.91 0.78
N THR A 338 50.30 1.12 1.31
CA THR A 338 49.04 0.46 0.94
C THR A 338 48.85 0.39 -0.58
N PRO A 339 48.63 -0.80 -1.15
CA PRO A 339 47.92 -0.93 -2.42
C PRO A 339 46.40 -0.91 -2.17
N THR A 340 45.73 0.08 -2.77
CA THR A 340 44.26 0.23 -2.90
C THR A 340 43.73 -0.75 -3.99
N PRO A 341 42.44 -1.10 -4.09
CA PRO A 341 41.71 -2.15 -3.36
C PRO A 341 41.09 -3.21 -4.32
N SER A 342 41.38 -4.51 -4.15
CA SER A 342 40.62 -5.60 -4.82
C SER A 342 40.49 -6.92 -4.00
N GLY A 343 40.61 -6.85 -2.67
CA GLY A 343 40.83 -8.03 -1.81
C GLY A 343 39.62 -8.68 -1.15
N LEU A 344 38.40 -8.51 -1.68
CA LEU A 344 37.20 -9.15 -1.09
C LEU A 344 36.95 -10.52 -1.73
N THR A 345 37.08 -11.60 -0.93
CA THR A 345 37.09 -12.98 -1.44
C THR A 345 35.70 -13.54 -1.76
N ASP A 346 34.65 -13.02 -1.14
CA ASP A 346 33.28 -13.52 -1.19
C ASP A 346 32.36 -12.79 -2.17
N ILE A 347 32.90 -11.87 -2.99
CA ILE A 347 32.11 -11.09 -3.97
C ILE A 347 32.42 -11.41 -5.43
N ALA A 348 33.43 -12.26 -5.72
CA ALA A 348 33.94 -12.47 -7.08
C ALA A 348 32.87 -12.96 -8.07
N ASN A 349 31.94 -13.82 -7.61
CA ASN A 349 30.83 -14.34 -8.41
C ASN A 349 29.46 -13.87 -7.90
N HIS A 350 29.43 -12.85 -7.04
CA HIS A 350 28.21 -12.36 -6.43
C HIS A 350 27.49 -11.36 -7.37
N TRP A 351 26.16 -11.41 -7.46
CA TRP A 351 25.38 -10.56 -8.37
C TRP A 351 25.60 -9.06 -8.15
N ALA A 352 25.92 -8.68 -6.91
CA ALA A 352 26.22 -7.31 -6.51
C ALA A 352 27.70 -6.93 -6.57
N GLY A 353 28.59 -7.83 -7.00
CA GLY A 353 30.05 -7.68 -6.92
C GLY A 353 30.56 -6.36 -7.49
N ALA A 354 30.06 -5.97 -8.68
CA ALA A 354 30.43 -4.71 -9.32
C ALA A 354 30.00 -3.47 -8.51
N PHE A 355 28.79 -3.48 -7.92
CA PHE A 355 28.32 -2.37 -7.07
C PHE A 355 29.16 -2.26 -5.80
N ILE A 356 29.46 -3.40 -5.17
CA ILE A 356 30.28 -3.47 -3.97
C ILE A 356 31.69 -2.94 -4.26
N GLN A 357 32.34 -3.42 -5.34
CA GLN A 357 33.66 -2.95 -5.77
C GLN A 357 33.66 -1.44 -6.05
N GLY A 358 32.64 -0.93 -6.76
CA GLY A 358 32.52 0.49 -7.04
C GLY A 358 32.40 1.36 -5.78
N MET A 359 31.68 0.89 -4.76
CA MET A 359 31.59 1.58 -3.47
C MET A 359 32.88 1.48 -2.63
N VAL A 360 33.61 0.35 -2.70
CA VAL A 360 34.91 0.18 -2.04
C VAL A 360 35.97 1.09 -2.66
N GLN A 361 36.03 1.19 -3.99
CA GLN A 361 36.96 2.08 -4.70
C GLN A 361 36.72 3.55 -4.37
N LYS A 362 35.48 3.91 -4.05
CA LYS A 362 35.10 5.26 -3.58
C LYS A 362 35.27 5.44 -2.06
N SER A 363 35.82 4.45 -1.36
CA SER A 363 36.02 4.45 0.11
C SER A 363 34.73 4.65 0.93
N MET A 364 33.57 4.30 0.35
CA MET A 364 32.25 4.48 0.99
C MET A 364 31.88 3.29 1.89
N ILE A 365 32.32 2.09 1.52
CA ILE A 365 32.18 0.86 2.30
C ILE A 365 33.53 0.15 2.39
N THR A 366 33.68 -0.69 3.41
CA THR A 366 34.86 -1.55 3.60
C THR A 366 34.42 -2.97 3.95
N GLY A 367 35.24 -3.96 3.64
CA GLY A 367 35.07 -5.33 4.11
C GLY A 367 35.47 -5.49 5.58
N PHE A 368 35.38 -6.73 6.04
CA PHE A 368 35.84 -7.18 7.35
C PHE A 368 37.35 -7.46 7.32
N PRO A 369 38.03 -7.49 8.50
CA PRO A 369 39.46 -7.80 8.59
C PRO A 369 39.85 -9.17 8.03
N ASP A 370 38.90 -10.10 7.93
CA ASP A 370 39.08 -11.44 7.36
C ASP A 370 39.07 -11.46 5.81
N GLY A 371 38.95 -10.30 5.17
CA GLY A 371 38.92 -10.19 3.71
C GLY A 371 37.54 -10.46 3.09
N THR A 372 36.47 -10.57 3.88
CA THR A 372 35.09 -10.78 3.38
C THR A 372 34.27 -9.50 3.38
N PHE A 373 33.16 -9.48 2.63
CA PHE A 373 32.15 -8.42 2.68
C PHE A 373 30.85 -8.87 3.35
N LYS A 374 30.55 -10.15 3.34
CA LYS A 374 29.30 -10.80 3.80
C LYS A 374 28.07 -10.22 3.09
N PRO A 375 27.96 -10.35 1.76
CA PRO A 375 26.96 -9.66 0.96
C PRO A 375 25.51 -9.99 1.34
N ASP A 376 25.23 -11.22 1.78
CA ASP A 376 23.87 -11.69 2.07
C ASP A 376 23.41 -11.46 3.52
N GLU A 377 24.28 -10.96 4.39
CA GLU A 377 23.88 -10.63 5.76
C GLU A 377 22.98 -9.38 5.80
N GLY A 378 21.95 -9.43 6.64
CA GLY A 378 21.08 -8.29 6.91
C GLY A 378 21.85 -7.11 7.52
N LEU A 379 21.47 -5.89 7.19
CA LEU A 379 22.18 -4.68 7.59
C LEU A 379 21.43 -3.89 8.69
N THR A 380 22.15 -3.39 9.70
CA THR A 380 21.54 -2.62 10.80
C THR A 380 21.34 -1.14 10.47
N ARG A 381 20.42 -0.48 11.17
CA ARG A 381 20.18 0.97 11.02
C ARG A 381 21.44 1.82 11.19
N ALA A 382 22.31 1.50 12.14
CA ALA A 382 23.58 2.20 12.32
C ALA A 382 24.54 2.01 11.14
N GLN A 383 24.65 0.78 10.63
CA GLN A 383 25.46 0.50 9.44
C GLN A 383 24.93 1.27 8.23
N TYR A 384 23.61 1.37 8.08
CA TYR A 384 23.00 2.08 6.97
C TYR A 384 23.30 3.58 7.04
N ALA A 385 23.15 4.17 8.23
CA ALA A 385 23.51 5.56 8.48
C ALA A 385 24.98 5.85 8.15
N ALA A 386 25.90 4.96 8.52
CA ALA A 386 27.33 5.09 8.20
C ALA A 386 27.59 5.09 6.69
N ILE A 387 26.91 4.23 5.94
CA ILE A 387 27.02 4.19 4.47
C ILE A 387 26.49 5.49 3.87
N LEU A 388 25.29 5.94 4.26
CA LEU A 388 24.69 7.17 3.74
C LEU A 388 25.52 8.43 4.08
N ALA A 389 26.05 8.51 5.30
CA ALA A 389 26.88 9.61 5.78
C ALA A 389 28.21 9.75 5.02
N LYS A 390 28.74 8.63 4.51
CA LYS A 390 29.93 8.58 3.66
C LYS A 390 29.60 8.79 2.18
N ALA A 391 28.50 8.20 1.70
CA ALA A 391 28.12 8.24 0.29
C ALA A 391 27.64 9.63 -0.16
N PHE A 392 26.94 10.36 0.72
CA PHE A 392 26.30 11.63 0.36
C PHE A 392 26.75 12.78 1.26
N ASN A 393 26.90 13.95 0.64
CA ASN A 393 27.16 15.21 1.32
C ASN A 393 26.06 16.22 0.96
N ARG A 394 24.95 16.17 1.69
CA ARG A 394 23.74 16.99 1.47
C ARG A 394 23.66 18.11 2.50
N SER A 395 22.87 19.14 2.19
CA SER A 395 22.52 20.19 3.15
C SER A 395 21.89 19.58 4.40
N LEU A 396 22.28 20.09 5.56
CA LEU A 396 21.74 19.67 6.84
C LEU A 396 20.42 20.41 7.08
N ILE A 397 19.30 19.71 6.92
CA ILE A 397 17.94 20.25 7.00
C ILE A 397 17.31 20.06 8.39
N ARG A 398 17.99 19.35 9.30
CA ARG A 398 17.55 19.17 10.70
C ARG A 398 18.64 19.59 11.68
N GLU A 399 18.18 19.99 12.86
CA GLU A 399 19.04 20.24 14.01
C GLU A 399 19.68 18.96 14.53
N ALA A 400 20.81 19.11 15.23
CA ALA A 400 21.51 17.98 15.84
C ALA A 400 20.63 17.32 16.91
N THR A 401 20.36 16.02 16.74
CA THR A 401 19.57 15.22 17.68
C THR A 401 20.48 14.21 18.38
N ASN A 402 20.39 14.14 19.71
CA ASN A 402 21.01 13.10 20.51
C ASN A 402 19.99 11.99 20.78
N PHE A 403 20.25 10.79 20.28
CA PHE A 403 19.37 9.63 20.50
C PHE A 403 19.74 8.92 21.81
N ARG A 404 18.73 8.57 22.61
CA ARG A 404 18.91 8.00 23.96
C ARG A 404 19.68 6.69 23.99
N ASP A 405 19.50 5.87 22.96
CA ASP A 405 20.10 4.55 22.80
C ASP A 405 21.38 4.57 21.94
N VAL A 406 21.92 5.77 21.66
CA VAL A 406 23.19 5.95 20.97
C VAL A 406 24.16 6.60 21.94
N ALA A 407 25.00 5.78 22.57
CA ALA A 407 26.02 6.26 23.51
C ALA A 407 26.99 7.24 22.84
N ALA A 408 27.57 8.16 23.61
CA ALA A 408 28.54 9.14 23.10
C ALA A 408 29.80 8.47 22.50
N THR A 409 30.11 7.26 22.93
CA THR A 409 31.22 6.40 22.44
C THR A 409 30.78 5.41 21.36
N PHE A 410 29.50 5.41 20.97
CA PHE A 410 29.00 4.48 19.96
C PHE A 410 29.66 4.78 18.61
N TRP A 411 30.23 3.76 17.98
CA TRP A 411 31.06 3.91 16.78
C TRP A 411 30.37 4.65 15.62
N ALA A 412 29.04 4.54 15.50
CA ALA A 412 28.27 5.17 14.44
C ALA A 412 27.59 6.48 14.88
N LYS A 413 27.86 7.01 16.07
CA LYS A 413 27.16 8.19 16.62
C LYS A 413 27.16 9.36 15.64
N ASP A 414 28.32 9.73 15.12
CA ASP A 414 28.45 10.88 14.20
C ASP A 414 27.81 10.59 12.84
N ALA A 415 27.91 9.36 12.36
CA ALA A 415 27.23 8.93 11.14
C ALA A 415 25.70 8.98 11.26
N ILE A 416 25.17 8.51 12.38
CA ILE A 416 23.74 8.55 12.72
C ILE A 416 23.26 10.01 12.76
N ALA A 417 23.98 10.88 13.47
CA ALA A 417 23.67 12.30 13.55
C ALA A 417 23.69 12.94 12.15
N LYS A 418 24.71 12.66 11.34
CA LYS A 418 24.84 13.21 9.98
C LYS A 418 23.72 12.73 9.06
N ALA A 419 23.44 11.43 9.01
CA ALA A 419 22.37 10.86 8.20
C ALA A 419 20.99 11.40 8.61
N ASN A 420 20.77 11.63 9.91
CA ASN A 420 19.54 12.25 10.40
C ASN A 420 19.40 13.70 9.95
N ARG A 421 20.46 14.50 10.10
CA ARG A 421 20.46 15.91 9.72
C ARG A 421 20.33 16.13 8.21
N MET A 422 20.84 15.19 7.41
CA MET A 422 20.67 15.20 5.95
C MET A 422 19.27 14.75 5.48
N GLY A 423 18.39 14.30 6.38
CA GLY A 423 17.02 13.92 6.04
C GLY A 423 16.81 12.43 5.76
N PHE A 424 17.88 11.62 5.62
CA PHE A 424 17.78 10.21 5.23
C PHE A 424 17.08 9.34 6.26
N LEU A 425 17.48 9.43 7.53
CA LEU A 425 16.96 8.56 8.59
C LEU A 425 16.38 9.40 9.71
N SER A 426 15.22 9.00 10.21
CA SER A 426 14.65 9.59 11.42
C SER A 426 14.82 8.61 12.58
N GLY A 427 14.99 9.17 13.77
CA GLY A 427 14.77 8.40 14.99
C GLY A 427 13.30 8.13 15.20
N PHE A 428 13.01 7.36 16.24
CA PHE A 428 11.66 7.07 16.66
C PHE A 428 11.15 8.17 17.59
N PRO A 429 9.82 8.35 17.69
CA PRO A 429 9.23 9.34 18.59
C PRO A 429 9.60 9.15 20.07
N ASP A 430 10.05 7.96 20.48
CA ASP A 430 10.56 7.68 21.84
C ASP A 430 11.97 8.26 22.11
N GLY A 431 12.55 8.98 21.14
CA GLY A 431 13.89 9.55 21.22
C GLY A 431 15.01 8.54 20.99
N THR A 432 14.69 7.33 20.56
CA THR A 432 15.68 6.29 20.19
C THR A 432 15.98 6.32 18.69
N PHE A 433 17.13 5.79 18.30
CA PHE A 433 17.49 5.54 16.91
C PHE A 433 17.33 4.07 16.52
N ARG A 434 17.42 3.16 17.49
CA ARG A 434 17.50 1.70 17.38
C ARG A 434 18.63 1.25 16.46
N PRO A 435 19.90 1.52 16.83
CA PRO A 435 21.04 1.35 15.94
C PRO A 435 21.29 -0.10 15.50
N ASN A 436 20.84 -1.07 16.30
CA ASN A 436 21.07 -2.50 16.07
C ASN A 436 19.91 -3.18 15.33
N ASP A 437 18.75 -2.53 15.20
CA ASP A 437 17.62 -3.09 14.46
C ASP A 437 17.96 -3.19 12.97
N LYS A 438 17.47 -4.24 12.32
CA LYS A 438 17.56 -4.42 10.87
C LYS A 438 16.56 -3.51 10.16
N LEU A 439 16.88 -3.14 8.91
CA LEU A 439 15.94 -2.42 8.03
C LEU A 439 15.24 -3.39 7.10
N THR A 440 13.96 -3.12 6.83
CA THR A 440 13.30 -3.70 5.66
C THR A 440 13.78 -3.01 4.39
N ARG A 441 13.65 -3.71 3.26
CA ARG A 441 14.03 -3.21 1.94
C ARG A 441 13.28 -1.95 1.55
N VAL A 442 11.98 -1.87 1.86
CA VAL A 442 11.18 -0.66 1.61
C VAL A 442 11.63 0.52 2.48
N GLN A 443 11.98 0.29 3.75
CA GLN A 443 12.46 1.36 4.62
C GLN A 443 13.78 1.95 4.14
N ALA A 444 14.69 1.11 3.64
CA ALA A 444 15.95 1.58 3.07
C ALA A 444 15.73 2.43 1.81
N LEU A 445 14.89 1.99 0.87
CA LEU A 445 14.56 2.75 -0.33
C LEU A 445 13.89 4.09 0.00
N VAL A 446 12.87 4.09 0.88
CA VAL A 446 12.19 5.32 1.31
C VAL A 446 13.18 6.31 1.94
N ALA A 447 14.03 5.84 2.85
CA ALA A 447 15.06 6.65 3.49
C ALA A 447 16.05 7.26 2.48
N LEU A 448 16.48 6.48 1.49
CA LEU A 448 17.38 6.92 0.42
C LEU A 448 16.74 8.02 -0.44
N ILE A 449 15.51 7.79 -0.91
CA ILE A 449 14.79 8.73 -1.78
C ILE A 449 14.49 10.04 -1.06
N ASN A 450 14.01 9.96 0.18
CA ASN A 450 13.69 11.14 0.98
C ASN A 450 14.93 11.96 1.34
N GLY A 451 16.04 11.32 1.73
CA GLY A 451 17.29 12.04 2.04
C GLY A 451 17.95 12.69 0.81
N LEU A 452 17.74 12.13 -0.38
CA LEU A 452 18.18 12.75 -1.63
C LEU A 452 17.21 13.84 -2.12
N GLY A 453 16.01 13.94 -1.55
CA GLY A 453 14.96 14.84 -1.99
C GLY A 453 14.51 14.55 -3.42
N LEU A 454 14.55 13.27 -3.83
CA LEU A 454 14.13 12.87 -5.17
C LEU A 454 12.61 12.82 -5.23
N VAL A 455 12.07 13.34 -6.32
CA VAL A 455 10.64 13.39 -6.60
C VAL A 455 10.38 13.05 -8.07
N GLY A 456 9.10 12.97 -8.45
CA GLY A 456 8.68 12.80 -9.84
C GLY A 456 8.63 11.34 -10.30
N GLY A 457 8.51 10.40 -9.37
CA GLY A 457 8.19 9.01 -9.69
C GLY A 457 6.81 8.85 -10.32
N ASN A 458 6.73 8.09 -11.39
CA ASN A 458 5.46 7.68 -11.97
C ASN A 458 4.90 6.48 -11.20
N LEU A 459 3.78 6.65 -10.49
CA LEU A 459 3.13 5.59 -9.72
C LEU A 459 2.79 4.34 -10.57
N ASN A 460 2.64 4.49 -11.88
CA ASN A 460 2.42 3.36 -12.79
C ASN A 460 3.61 2.40 -12.86
N ASN A 461 4.82 2.88 -12.56
CA ASN A 461 6.01 2.04 -12.50
C ASN A 461 5.91 0.98 -11.40
N LEU A 462 5.09 1.20 -10.37
CA LEU A 462 4.85 0.19 -9.34
C LEU A 462 4.18 -1.06 -9.91
N GLY A 463 3.46 -0.93 -11.04
CA GLY A 463 2.92 -2.08 -11.80
C GLY A 463 3.97 -3.03 -12.34
N TYR A 464 5.25 -2.62 -12.35
CA TYR A 464 6.39 -3.50 -12.66
C TYR A 464 6.57 -4.61 -11.62
N TYR A 465 6.17 -4.38 -10.37
CA TYR A 465 6.36 -5.32 -9.26
C TYR A 465 5.13 -6.21 -9.07
N ARG A 466 5.33 -7.53 -9.06
CA ARG A 466 4.29 -8.52 -8.82
C ARG A 466 3.75 -8.45 -7.38
N ASP A 467 4.62 -8.10 -6.45
CA ASP A 467 4.34 -7.92 -5.04
C ASP A 467 4.07 -6.47 -4.65
N ARG A 468 3.65 -5.62 -5.61
CA ARG A 468 3.30 -4.22 -5.34
C ARG A 468 2.25 -4.02 -4.25
N ALA A 469 1.38 -5.01 -4.03
CA ALA A 469 0.38 -4.99 -2.96
C ALA A 469 1.01 -5.02 -1.55
N GLN A 470 2.26 -5.49 -1.43
CA GLN A 470 3.02 -5.47 -0.18
C GLN A 470 3.73 -4.13 0.05
N ILE A 471 3.73 -3.21 -0.91
CA ILE A 471 4.29 -1.87 -0.74
C ILE A 471 3.34 -1.09 0.18
N PRO A 472 3.78 -0.69 1.38
CA PRO A 472 2.95 0.10 2.28
C PRO A 472 2.53 1.42 1.61
N SER A 473 1.33 1.90 1.88
CA SER A 473 0.82 3.12 1.23
C SER A 473 1.66 4.37 1.51
N TYR A 474 2.43 4.39 2.62
CA TYR A 474 3.34 5.50 2.93
C TYR A 474 4.59 5.53 2.05
N ALA A 475 4.90 4.43 1.34
CA ALA A 475 6.12 4.26 0.57
C ALA A 475 5.88 4.31 -0.94
N THR A 476 4.63 4.46 -1.40
CA THR A 476 4.28 4.32 -2.82
C THR A 476 5.01 5.34 -3.69
N ASP A 477 5.07 6.59 -3.25
CA ASP A 477 5.67 7.68 -4.02
C ASP A 477 7.19 7.51 -4.10
N GLU A 478 7.82 7.13 -2.99
CA GLU A 478 9.26 6.92 -2.94
C GLU A 478 9.68 5.69 -3.73
N ILE A 479 8.95 4.58 -3.65
CA ILE A 479 9.26 3.41 -4.46
C ILE A 479 9.06 3.72 -5.94
N ALA A 480 7.98 4.41 -6.33
CA ALA A 480 7.76 4.81 -7.71
C ALA A 480 8.90 5.72 -8.22
N THR A 481 9.39 6.62 -7.36
CA THR A 481 10.52 7.49 -7.65
C THR A 481 11.82 6.69 -7.77
N ALA A 482 12.09 5.76 -6.86
CA ALA A 482 13.25 4.89 -6.94
C ALA A 482 13.26 4.06 -8.24
N THR A 483 12.09 3.55 -8.65
CA THR A 483 11.94 2.80 -9.89
C THR A 483 12.17 3.68 -11.12
N GLU A 484 11.54 4.86 -11.17
CA GLU A 484 11.70 5.84 -12.27
C GLU A 484 13.16 6.27 -12.43
N LYS A 485 13.87 6.48 -11.31
CA LYS A 485 15.28 6.88 -11.30
C LYS A 485 16.26 5.72 -11.47
N GLN A 486 15.78 4.51 -11.77
CA GLN A 486 16.59 3.30 -11.93
C GLN A 486 17.45 2.96 -10.70
N ILE A 487 16.99 3.35 -9.51
CA ILE A 487 17.65 3.09 -8.23
C ILE A 487 17.40 1.66 -7.74
N VAL A 488 16.22 1.11 -8.07
CA VAL A 488 15.86 -0.25 -7.64
C VAL A 488 16.65 -1.30 -8.42
N VAL A 489 17.37 -2.14 -7.69
CA VAL A 489 18.10 -3.31 -8.22
C VAL A 489 17.53 -4.57 -7.61
N ASN A 490 16.87 -5.42 -8.40
CA ASN A 490 16.16 -6.60 -7.95
C ASN A 490 16.85 -7.87 -8.43
N TYR A 491 17.27 -8.71 -7.49
CA TYR A 491 17.90 -10.01 -7.73
C TYR A 491 17.17 -11.11 -6.93
N PRO A 492 17.01 -12.33 -7.49
CA PRO A 492 17.27 -12.67 -8.90
C PRO A 492 16.16 -12.21 -9.84
N ASN A 493 14.96 -11.92 -9.31
CA ASN A 493 13.78 -11.58 -10.09
C ASN A 493 13.54 -10.07 -10.12
N LEU A 494 13.71 -9.47 -11.30
CA LEU A 494 13.47 -8.05 -11.54
C LEU A 494 12.10 -7.56 -11.09
N THR A 495 11.06 -8.38 -11.27
CA THR A 495 9.66 -8.02 -10.99
C THR A 495 9.25 -8.25 -9.53
N GLN A 496 10.17 -8.60 -8.65
CA GLN A 496 9.89 -8.86 -7.23
C GLN A 496 10.65 -7.85 -6.36
N LEU A 497 9.94 -6.93 -5.71
CA LEU A 497 10.56 -5.91 -4.86
C LEU A 497 10.96 -6.45 -3.48
N ASN A 498 10.19 -7.39 -2.93
CA ASN A 498 10.23 -7.91 -1.57
C ASN A 498 10.27 -6.80 -0.49
N PRO A 499 9.28 -5.88 -0.47
CA PRO A 499 9.36 -4.64 0.31
C PRO A 499 9.50 -4.88 1.82
N MET A 500 8.87 -5.94 2.35
CA MET A 500 8.83 -6.22 3.78
C MET A 500 9.98 -7.09 4.30
N ARG A 501 10.84 -7.62 3.41
CA ARG A 501 12.00 -8.43 3.81
C ARG A 501 13.12 -7.55 4.35
N GLU A 502 13.91 -8.06 5.30
CA GLU A 502 15.17 -7.43 5.72
C GLU A 502 16.11 -7.21 4.53
N ILE A 503 16.71 -6.02 4.42
CA ILE A 503 17.65 -5.70 3.34
C ILE A 503 19.05 -6.21 3.66
N THR A 504 19.72 -6.79 2.65
CA THR A 504 21.10 -7.28 2.79
C THR A 504 22.14 -6.20 2.49
N ARG A 505 23.39 -6.46 2.90
CA ARG A 505 24.54 -5.58 2.63
C ARG A 505 24.77 -5.37 1.13
N ALA A 506 24.62 -6.41 0.32
CA ALA A 506 24.72 -6.34 -1.13
C ALA A 506 23.64 -5.45 -1.75
N GLU A 507 22.40 -5.58 -1.27
CA GLU A 507 21.27 -4.79 -1.76
C GLU A 507 21.44 -3.31 -1.44
N VAL A 508 21.91 -2.99 -0.23
CA VAL A 508 22.26 -1.63 0.15
C VAL A 508 23.36 -1.07 -0.76
N ALA A 509 24.41 -1.85 -1.03
CA ALA A 509 25.48 -1.42 -1.92
C ALA A 509 24.94 -1.12 -3.34
N ALA A 510 24.06 -1.97 -3.86
CA ALA A 510 23.45 -1.79 -5.17
C ALA A 510 22.58 -0.52 -5.26
N ILE A 511 21.64 -0.33 -4.33
CA ILE A 511 20.72 0.84 -4.37
C ILE A 511 21.45 2.16 -4.10
N VAL A 512 22.46 2.18 -3.20
CA VAL A 512 23.24 3.39 -2.94
C VAL A 512 24.14 3.72 -4.13
N TYR A 513 24.76 2.72 -4.76
CA TYR A 513 25.54 2.95 -5.98
C TYR A 513 24.65 3.47 -7.13
N GLN A 514 23.47 2.88 -7.34
CA GLN A 514 22.54 3.40 -8.36
C GLN A 514 22.05 4.81 -8.04
N ALA A 515 21.82 5.14 -6.77
CA ALA A 515 21.51 6.51 -6.37
C ALA A 515 22.65 7.48 -6.73
N LEU A 516 23.92 7.11 -6.52
CA LEU A 516 25.07 7.91 -6.96
C LEU A 516 25.11 8.09 -8.49
N VAL A 517 24.81 7.04 -9.26
CA VAL A 517 24.69 7.12 -10.73
C VAL A 517 23.58 8.09 -11.12
N SER A 518 22.40 8.01 -10.48
CA SER A 518 21.26 8.89 -10.74
C SER A 518 21.54 10.37 -10.44
N GLN A 519 22.56 10.65 -9.61
CA GLN A 519 23.04 12.00 -9.27
C GLN A 519 24.26 12.44 -10.10
N GLY A 520 24.73 11.62 -11.04
CA GLY A 520 25.93 11.90 -11.84
C GLY A 520 27.25 11.78 -11.05
N GLN A 521 27.24 11.14 -9.88
CA GLN A 521 28.38 11.01 -8.97
C GLN A 521 29.14 9.68 -9.10
N ALA A 522 28.65 8.77 -9.93
CA ALA A 522 29.28 7.49 -10.24
C ALA A 522 29.01 7.08 -11.69
N SER A 523 29.93 6.32 -12.28
CA SER A 523 29.75 5.75 -13.62
C SER A 523 28.71 4.63 -13.58
N ALA A 524 27.88 4.57 -14.63
CA ALA A 524 26.87 3.53 -14.75
C ALA A 524 27.51 2.14 -14.79
N ILE A 525 26.96 1.21 -14.02
CA ILE A 525 27.32 -0.21 -14.06
C ILE A 525 26.26 -0.91 -14.93
N ASN A 526 26.71 -1.69 -15.92
CA ASN A 526 25.80 -2.51 -16.70
C ASN A 526 25.43 -3.76 -15.89
N SER A 527 24.22 -3.80 -15.37
CA SER A 527 23.66 -4.95 -14.65
C SER A 527 22.27 -5.25 -15.19
N SER A 528 22.00 -6.53 -15.43
CA SER A 528 20.68 -7.04 -15.80
C SER A 528 19.66 -6.95 -14.65
N TYR A 529 20.11 -6.69 -13.41
CA TYR A 529 19.26 -6.61 -12.22
C TYR A 529 18.76 -5.18 -11.92
N ILE A 530 19.23 -4.17 -12.67
CA ILE A 530 18.72 -2.81 -12.56
C ILE A 530 17.32 -2.75 -13.19
N VAL A 531 16.33 -2.32 -12.42
CA VAL A 531 14.97 -2.16 -12.91
C VAL A 531 14.90 -0.98 -13.86
N LYS A 532 14.55 -1.26 -15.12
CA LYS A 532 14.39 -0.26 -16.19
C LYS A 532 12.94 -0.31 -16.69
N THR A 533 12.19 0.76 -16.46
CA THR A 533 10.80 0.88 -16.92
C THR A 533 10.68 1.42 -18.35
N THR A 534 11.80 1.80 -18.98
CA THR A 534 11.85 2.50 -20.27
C THR A 534 11.82 1.59 -21.50
N SER A 535 11.71 0.27 -21.37
CA SER A 535 11.80 -0.64 -22.53
C SER A 535 10.91 -1.86 -22.41
N ILE A 536 9.66 -1.64 -22.01
CA ILE A 536 8.44 -2.37 -22.38
C ILE A 536 7.36 -1.40 -21.94
N LEU A 537 6.57 -0.78 -22.83
CA LEU A 537 5.40 -0.02 -22.37
C LEU A 537 4.42 -1.05 -21.81
N PRO A 538 4.33 -1.27 -20.49
CA PRO A 538 3.42 -2.28 -19.97
C PRO A 538 2.04 -1.63 -20.02
N SER A 539 1.09 -2.26 -20.69
CA SER A 539 -0.31 -1.92 -20.51
C SER A 539 -0.58 -1.85 -18.99
N LEU A 540 -0.93 -0.65 -18.51
CA LEU A 540 -1.23 -0.42 -17.09
C LEU A 540 -2.41 -1.28 -16.63
N PHE A 541 -3.28 -1.61 -17.58
CA PHE A 541 -4.40 -2.51 -17.38
C PHE A 541 -4.01 -3.91 -17.83
N SER A 542 -4.19 -4.86 -16.92
CA SER A 542 -3.84 -6.27 -17.13
C SER A 542 -4.57 -6.91 -18.32
N ASP A 543 -5.77 -6.44 -18.61
CA ASP A 543 -6.68 -6.88 -19.68
C ASP A 543 -6.63 -6.04 -20.95
N VAL A 544 -5.78 -5.00 -21.00
CA VAL A 544 -5.55 -4.20 -22.21
C VAL A 544 -4.32 -4.68 -22.96
N ARG A 545 -3.47 -5.52 -22.35
CA ARG A 545 -2.26 -6.04 -22.99
C ARG A 545 -2.60 -6.86 -24.22
N GLY A 546 -2.08 -6.46 -25.38
CA GLY A 546 -2.34 -7.16 -26.65
C GLY A 546 -3.76 -6.97 -27.17
N HIS A 547 -4.56 -6.13 -26.51
CA HIS A 547 -5.91 -5.78 -26.95
C HIS A 547 -5.83 -4.77 -28.10
N TRP A 548 -6.68 -4.90 -29.12
CA TRP A 548 -6.63 -4.05 -30.32
C TRP A 548 -6.77 -2.55 -30.04
N ALA A 549 -7.49 -2.21 -28.96
CA ALA A 549 -7.73 -0.84 -28.53
C ALA A 549 -6.64 -0.27 -27.61
N GLU A 550 -5.62 -1.06 -27.27
CA GLU A 550 -4.52 -0.67 -26.38
C GLU A 550 -3.93 0.71 -26.69
N PRO A 551 -3.53 1.04 -27.93
CA PRO A 551 -2.89 2.34 -28.19
C PRO A 551 -3.86 3.52 -27.98
N PHE A 552 -5.16 3.33 -28.21
CA PHE A 552 -6.16 4.37 -27.97
C PHE A 552 -6.45 4.57 -26.48
N ILE A 553 -6.61 3.46 -25.75
CA ILE A 553 -6.85 3.45 -24.30
C ILE A 553 -5.65 4.09 -23.60
N MET A 554 -4.43 3.69 -23.96
CA MET A 554 -3.22 4.27 -23.37
C MET A 554 -3.05 5.74 -23.73
N GLY A 555 -3.40 6.16 -24.96
CA GLY A 555 -3.40 7.57 -25.36
C GLY A 555 -4.29 8.45 -24.48
N LEU A 556 -5.51 7.99 -24.18
CA LEU A 556 -6.43 8.67 -23.28
C LEU A 556 -5.97 8.63 -21.82
N TYR A 557 -5.44 7.48 -21.38
CA TYR A 557 -4.97 7.28 -20.01
C TYR A 557 -3.77 8.18 -19.69
N ASN A 558 -2.78 8.24 -20.56
CA ASN A 558 -1.56 9.05 -20.37
C ASN A 558 -1.85 10.55 -20.27
N LYS A 559 -3.02 10.98 -20.73
CA LYS A 559 -3.50 12.37 -20.63
C LYS A 559 -4.41 12.59 -19.42
N GLY A 560 -4.54 11.59 -18.55
CA GLY A 560 -5.37 11.62 -17.36
C GLY A 560 -6.87 11.63 -17.66
N LEU A 561 -7.29 11.33 -18.89
CA LEU A 561 -8.69 11.47 -19.33
C LEU A 561 -9.54 10.27 -18.91
N ILE A 562 -8.94 9.07 -18.92
CA ILE A 562 -9.57 7.84 -18.42
C ILE A 562 -8.72 7.22 -17.32
N ASN A 563 -9.37 6.45 -16.46
CA ASN A 563 -8.73 5.65 -15.41
C ASN A 563 -9.18 4.19 -15.56
N GLY A 564 -8.37 3.27 -15.03
CA GLY A 564 -8.76 1.87 -14.88
C GLY A 564 -9.71 1.66 -13.72
N LEU A 565 -10.22 0.44 -13.65
CA LEU A 565 -10.92 -0.07 -12.50
C LEU A 565 -9.93 -0.26 -11.33
N PRO A 566 -10.41 -0.20 -10.07
CA PRO A 566 -9.55 -0.35 -8.90
C PRO A 566 -8.79 -1.68 -8.81
N ASP A 567 -9.23 -2.70 -9.55
CA ASP A 567 -8.59 -4.03 -9.67
C ASP A 567 -7.41 -4.05 -10.66
N GLY A 568 -7.08 -2.92 -11.30
CA GLY A 568 -6.00 -2.83 -12.28
C GLY A 568 -6.38 -3.33 -13.68
N THR A 569 -7.67 -3.42 -13.98
CA THR A 569 -8.20 -3.69 -15.33
C THR A 569 -8.82 -2.43 -15.96
N PHE A 570 -9.14 -2.46 -17.24
CA PHE A 570 -9.95 -1.44 -17.92
C PHE A 570 -11.35 -1.94 -18.29
N ASN A 571 -11.52 -3.26 -18.37
CA ASN A 571 -12.63 -3.97 -18.98
C ASN A 571 -12.94 -3.47 -20.40
N PRO A 572 -12.03 -3.64 -21.38
CA PRO A 572 -12.19 -3.09 -22.73
C PRO A 572 -13.42 -3.64 -23.47
N ASP A 573 -13.77 -4.90 -23.26
CA ASP A 573 -14.89 -5.57 -23.92
C ASP A 573 -16.23 -5.37 -23.21
N GLY A 574 -16.22 -4.85 -21.98
CA GLY A 574 -17.43 -4.48 -21.26
C GLY A 574 -18.23 -3.40 -21.98
N LEU A 575 -19.57 -3.44 -21.82
CA LEU A 575 -20.47 -2.47 -22.44
C LEU A 575 -20.38 -1.09 -21.75
N MET A 576 -20.52 -0.02 -22.53
CA MET A 576 -20.49 1.35 -22.01
C MET A 576 -21.91 1.86 -21.73
N THR A 577 -22.19 2.28 -20.50
CA THR A 577 -23.45 2.96 -20.16
C THR A 577 -23.45 4.42 -20.58
N ARG A 578 -24.63 4.98 -20.83
CA ARG A 578 -24.81 6.39 -21.22
C ARG A 578 -24.25 7.36 -20.19
N VAL A 579 -24.38 7.07 -18.88
CA VAL A 579 -23.80 7.91 -17.82
C VAL A 579 -22.27 7.87 -17.82
N ASN A 580 -21.66 6.69 -17.97
CA ASN A 580 -20.20 6.56 -18.01
C ASN A 580 -19.62 7.26 -19.25
N TYR A 581 -20.32 7.19 -20.37
CA TYR A 581 -19.99 7.96 -21.56
C TYR A 581 -20.12 9.47 -21.34
N ALA A 582 -21.18 9.95 -20.68
CA ALA A 582 -21.34 11.37 -20.34
C ALA A 582 -20.18 11.87 -19.46
N ALA A 583 -19.78 11.09 -18.45
CA ALA A 583 -18.63 11.39 -17.59
C ALA A 583 -17.33 11.46 -18.39
N LEU A 584 -17.12 10.54 -19.33
CA LEU A 584 -15.97 10.55 -20.23
C LEU A 584 -15.94 11.83 -21.07
N ILE A 585 -17.04 12.20 -21.73
CA ILE A 585 -17.10 13.41 -22.56
C ILE A 585 -16.88 14.68 -21.73
N ALA A 586 -17.54 14.78 -20.58
CA ALA A 586 -17.42 15.92 -19.67
C ALA A 586 -15.98 16.16 -19.21
N LYS A 587 -15.21 15.07 -19.02
CA LYS A 587 -13.80 15.10 -18.60
C LYS A 587 -12.83 15.27 -19.77
N ALA A 588 -13.03 14.54 -20.86
CA ALA A 588 -12.09 14.45 -21.98
C ALA A 588 -12.15 15.68 -22.89
N ILE A 589 -13.35 16.19 -23.15
CA ILE A 589 -13.57 17.28 -24.11
C ILE A 589 -13.82 18.61 -23.39
N ASN A 590 -14.35 18.56 -22.15
CA ASN A 590 -14.75 19.74 -21.37
C ASN A 590 -15.51 20.78 -22.23
N PRO A 591 -16.57 20.38 -22.95
CA PRO A 591 -17.14 21.20 -24.01
C PRO A 591 -17.94 22.40 -23.45
N PRO A 592 -17.95 23.53 -24.17
CA PRO A 592 -18.74 24.71 -23.78
C PRO A 592 -20.25 24.44 -23.90
N GLU A 593 -21.04 25.13 -23.07
CA GLU A 593 -22.51 25.01 -23.07
C GLU A 593 -23.10 25.70 -24.32
N LYS A 594 -23.96 24.99 -25.07
CA LYS A 594 -24.65 25.48 -26.28
C LYS A 594 -26.15 25.68 -26.10
N ARG A 595 -26.74 25.04 -25.08
CA ARG A 595 -28.16 25.11 -24.74
C ARG A 595 -28.38 25.07 -23.24
N ALA A 596 -29.53 25.55 -22.79
CA ALA A 596 -29.95 25.47 -21.39
C ALA A 596 -30.03 24.01 -20.92
N GLY A 597 -29.84 23.79 -19.61
CA GLY A 597 -30.03 22.48 -18.99
C GLY A 597 -31.48 22.03 -19.02
N VAL A 598 -31.70 20.74 -18.83
CA VAL A 598 -33.04 20.14 -18.72
C VAL A 598 -33.08 19.24 -17.49
N ASN A 599 -34.23 19.15 -16.82
CA ASN A 599 -34.41 18.20 -15.74
C ASN A 599 -34.83 16.83 -16.33
N PHE A 600 -34.05 15.79 -16.06
CA PHE A 600 -34.40 14.41 -16.41
C PHE A 600 -34.99 13.73 -15.17
N PRO A 601 -36.25 13.26 -15.18
CA PRO A 601 -36.89 12.66 -14.00
C PRO A 601 -36.14 11.46 -13.42
N ASP A 602 -35.39 10.73 -14.24
CA ASP A 602 -34.60 9.55 -13.87
C ASP A 602 -33.13 9.88 -13.53
N VAL A 603 -32.79 11.17 -13.39
CA VAL A 603 -31.46 11.64 -12.99
C VAL A 603 -31.60 12.70 -11.89
N PRO A 604 -31.78 12.29 -10.62
CA PRO A 604 -31.94 13.23 -9.52
C PRO A 604 -30.65 14.04 -9.27
N PRO A 605 -30.72 15.24 -8.64
CA PRO A 605 -29.56 16.12 -8.45
C PRO A 605 -28.40 15.52 -7.65
N ASP A 606 -28.67 14.55 -6.80
CA ASP A 606 -27.69 13.80 -5.99
C ASP A 606 -27.09 12.59 -6.72
N PHE A 607 -27.59 12.25 -7.91
CA PHE A 607 -27.02 11.20 -8.73
C PHE A 607 -25.58 11.54 -9.12
N TRP A 608 -24.65 10.60 -8.92
CA TRP A 608 -23.21 10.83 -9.14
C TRP A 608 -22.88 11.37 -10.54
N GLY A 609 -23.67 10.98 -11.55
CA GLY A 609 -23.49 11.39 -12.94
C GLY A 609 -24.22 12.68 -13.31
N TYR A 610 -24.98 13.29 -12.40
CA TYR A 610 -25.86 14.43 -12.67
C TYR A 610 -25.12 15.58 -13.37
N ALA A 611 -24.00 16.02 -12.80
CA ALA A 611 -23.21 17.12 -13.36
C ALA A 611 -22.64 16.78 -14.75
N ALA A 612 -22.15 15.55 -14.93
CA ALA A 612 -21.61 15.09 -16.21
C ALA A 612 -22.69 14.99 -17.29
N ILE A 613 -23.87 14.48 -16.94
CA ILE A 613 -25.04 14.37 -17.81
C ILE A 613 -25.51 15.77 -18.23
N GLN A 614 -25.66 16.70 -17.29
CA GLN A 614 -26.02 18.08 -17.59
C GLN A 614 -25.01 18.72 -18.54
N LYS A 615 -23.71 18.55 -18.28
CA LYS A 615 -22.66 19.11 -19.12
C LYS A 615 -22.68 18.55 -20.53
N ALA A 616 -22.74 17.22 -20.69
CA ALA A 616 -22.82 16.57 -21.99
C ALA A 616 -24.11 16.95 -22.73
N TYR A 617 -25.22 17.11 -22.01
CA TYR A 617 -26.48 17.57 -22.58
C TYR A 617 -26.39 19.00 -23.09
N LYS A 618 -26.00 19.95 -22.25
CA LYS A 618 -25.89 21.37 -22.59
C LYS A 618 -24.91 21.62 -23.74
N ALA A 619 -23.86 20.82 -23.84
CA ALA A 619 -22.89 20.91 -24.93
C ALA A 619 -23.35 20.27 -26.26
N GLY A 620 -24.50 19.58 -26.27
CA GLY A 620 -25.06 18.94 -27.46
C GLY A 620 -24.45 17.59 -27.83
N PHE A 621 -23.70 16.95 -26.91
CA PHE A 621 -23.17 15.60 -27.11
C PHE A 621 -24.26 14.54 -26.87
N LEU A 622 -25.05 14.69 -25.80
CA LEU A 622 -26.11 13.75 -25.47
C LEU A 622 -27.47 14.42 -25.41
N SER A 623 -28.52 13.66 -25.70
CA SER A 623 -29.91 14.07 -25.56
C SER A 623 -30.69 13.02 -24.77
N GLY A 624 -31.79 13.44 -24.15
CA GLY A 624 -32.77 12.54 -23.56
C GLY A 624 -33.67 11.90 -24.60
N PHE A 625 -34.59 11.06 -24.12
CA PHE A 625 -35.60 10.39 -24.92
C PHE A 625 -36.90 11.22 -24.98
N PRO A 626 -37.83 10.90 -25.90
CA PRO A 626 -39.10 11.63 -26.03
C PRO A 626 -39.98 11.62 -24.77
N ASP A 627 -39.78 10.64 -23.88
CA ASP A 627 -40.46 10.50 -22.59
C ASP A 627 -39.79 11.33 -21.46
N TYR A 628 -38.89 12.24 -21.82
CA TYR A 628 -38.09 13.06 -20.92
C TYR A 628 -37.08 12.30 -20.04
N SER A 629 -36.88 10.99 -20.25
CA SER A 629 -35.84 10.24 -19.54
C SER A 629 -34.45 10.43 -20.16
N PHE A 630 -33.39 10.26 -19.37
CA PHE A 630 -32.02 10.18 -19.87
C PHE A 630 -31.53 8.73 -20.03
N ARG A 631 -32.05 7.81 -19.22
CA ARG A 631 -31.71 6.39 -19.08
C ARG A 631 -30.22 6.18 -18.78
N PRO A 632 -29.73 6.62 -17.60
CA PRO A 632 -28.29 6.66 -17.30
C PRO A 632 -27.59 5.31 -17.35
N ASN A 633 -28.28 4.24 -16.93
CA ASN A 633 -27.73 2.88 -16.88
C ASN A 633 -27.92 2.09 -18.19
N GLN A 634 -28.64 2.64 -19.17
CA GLN A 634 -28.77 2.00 -20.47
C GLN A 634 -27.42 2.07 -21.20
N ASN A 635 -27.04 0.97 -21.87
CA ASN A 635 -25.86 0.95 -22.72
C ASN A 635 -26.03 1.90 -23.91
N ILE A 636 -24.94 2.54 -24.33
CA ILE A 636 -24.93 3.41 -25.49
C ILE A 636 -24.63 2.59 -26.75
N GLN A 637 -25.41 2.81 -27.81
CA GLN A 637 -25.17 2.15 -29.10
C GLN A 637 -24.01 2.80 -29.86
N ARG A 638 -23.32 2.05 -30.71
CA ARG A 638 -22.20 2.56 -31.54
C ARG A 638 -22.59 3.79 -32.36
N VAL A 639 -23.75 3.76 -33.02
CA VAL A 639 -24.23 4.90 -33.82
C VAL A 639 -24.51 6.14 -32.96
N GLN A 640 -24.91 5.96 -31.70
CA GLN A 640 -25.16 7.06 -30.77
C GLN A 640 -23.87 7.72 -30.29
N VAL A 641 -22.78 6.96 -30.17
CA VAL A 641 -21.44 7.51 -29.88
C VAL A 641 -20.98 8.43 -31.02
N LEU A 642 -21.13 7.98 -32.28
CA LEU A 642 -20.78 8.79 -33.45
C LEU A 642 -21.64 10.04 -33.58
N LEU A 643 -22.96 9.90 -33.37
CA LEU A 643 -23.89 11.02 -33.33
C LEU A 643 -23.49 12.06 -32.29
N SER A 644 -23.16 11.59 -31.09
CA SER A 644 -22.71 12.45 -30.00
C SER A 644 -21.43 13.21 -30.35
N LEU A 645 -20.42 12.53 -30.89
CA LEU A 645 -19.13 13.16 -31.22
C LEU A 645 -19.27 14.17 -32.37
N VAL A 646 -19.97 13.81 -33.45
CA VAL A 646 -20.14 14.70 -34.61
C VAL A 646 -20.94 15.94 -34.24
N ASN A 647 -22.09 15.79 -33.56
CA ASN A 647 -22.92 16.92 -33.16
C ASN A 647 -22.27 17.77 -32.07
N GLY A 648 -21.71 17.12 -31.05
CA GLY A 648 -21.06 17.77 -29.92
C GLY A 648 -19.87 18.62 -30.35
N LEU A 649 -19.06 18.13 -31.28
CA LEU A 649 -17.92 18.87 -31.84
C LEU A 649 -18.31 19.79 -33.00
N GLY A 650 -19.55 19.74 -33.50
CA GLY A 650 -19.99 20.55 -34.63
C GLY A 650 -19.28 20.20 -35.95
N LEU A 651 -18.96 18.92 -36.14
CA LEU A 651 -18.26 18.45 -37.33
C LEU A 651 -19.20 18.36 -38.53
N SER A 652 -18.67 18.69 -39.71
CA SER A 652 -19.40 18.68 -40.98
C SER A 652 -18.49 18.20 -42.12
N GLY A 653 -19.06 18.10 -43.33
CA GLY A 653 -18.33 17.69 -44.55
C GLY A 653 -18.36 16.18 -44.83
N GLY A 654 -19.40 15.48 -44.37
CA GLY A 654 -19.64 14.09 -44.77
C GLY A 654 -20.08 13.96 -46.23
N ASP A 655 -19.59 12.92 -46.89
CA ASP A 655 -20.02 12.50 -48.24
C ASP A 655 -20.76 11.16 -48.13
N ALA A 656 -21.95 11.07 -48.71
CA ALA A 656 -22.74 9.84 -48.74
C ALA A 656 -21.96 8.66 -49.38
N SER A 657 -21.02 8.95 -50.29
CA SER A 657 -20.14 7.93 -50.88
C SER A 657 -19.27 7.21 -49.83
N ALA A 658 -18.95 7.88 -48.71
CA ALA A 658 -18.17 7.31 -47.60
C ALA A 658 -18.88 6.13 -46.93
N LEU A 659 -20.22 6.04 -47.03
CA LEU A 659 -20.99 4.91 -46.50
C LEU A 659 -20.73 3.62 -47.27
N ASN A 660 -20.20 3.68 -48.49
CA ASN A 660 -19.85 2.49 -49.28
C ASN A 660 -18.67 1.70 -48.69
N LYS A 661 -17.97 2.24 -47.68
CA LYS A 661 -16.96 1.50 -46.91
C LYS A 661 -17.56 0.42 -46.03
N TYR A 662 -18.86 0.50 -45.74
CA TYR A 662 -19.54 -0.42 -44.84
C TYR A 662 -20.39 -1.45 -45.60
N THR A 663 -20.14 -2.73 -45.32
CA THR A 663 -20.94 -3.84 -45.88
C THR A 663 -22.35 -3.85 -45.29
N ASP A 664 -22.49 -3.40 -44.05
CA ASP A 664 -23.74 -3.29 -43.30
C ASP A 664 -24.36 -1.88 -43.38
N LYS A 665 -24.03 -1.09 -44.41
CA LYS A 665 -24.53 0.30 -44.57
C LYS A 665 -26.05 0.43 -44.52
N ASN A 666 -26.79 -0.60 -44.94
CA ASN A 666 -28.26 -0.62 -44.92
C ASN A 666 -28.82 -0.74 -43.49
N SER A 667 -28.02 -1.18 -42.51
CA SER A 667 -28.38 -1.22 -41.10
C SER A 667 -28.23 0.14 -40.40
N ILE A 668 -27.62 1.13 -41.07
CA ILE A 668 -27.46 2.49 -40.54
C ILE A 668 -28.82 3.20 -40.63
N PRO A 669 -29.38 3.65 -39.50
CA PRO A 669 -30.65 4.37 -39.52
C PRO A 669 -30.58 5.62 -40.40
N ASN A 670 -31.65 5.92 -41.15
CA ASN A 670 -31.68 7.05 -42.09
C ASN A 670 -31.27 8.37 -41.43
N TYR A 671 -31.70 8.62 -40.18
CA TYR A 671 -31.35 9.83 -39.42
C TYR A 671 -29.85 9.94 -39.10
N ALA A 672 -29.10 8.83 -39.14
CA ALA A 672 -27.69 8.77 -38.79
C ALA A 672 -26.75 8.69 -40.00
N GLN A 673 -27.28 8.54 -41.23
CA GLN A 673 -26.44 8.35 -42.43
C GLN A 673 -25.46 9.50 -42.67
N GLY A 674 -25.92 10.76 -42.63
CA GLY A 674 -25.04 11.93 -42.81
C GLY A 674 -23.99 12.08 -41.69
N ILE A 675 -24.35 11.66 -40.48
CA ILE A 675 -23.48 11.68 -39.31
C ILE A 675 -22.38 10.63 -39.43
N VAL A 676 -22.74 9.40 -39.81
CA VAL A 676 -21.75 8.33 -40.03
C VAL A 676 -20.83 8.68 -41.19
N ALA A 677 -21.36 9.24 -42.28
CA ALA A 677 -20.55 9.74 -43.39
C ALA A 677 -19.53 10.79 -42.91
N THR A 678 -19.97 11.77 -42.12
CA THR A 678 -19.09 12.80 -41.54
C THR A 678 -18.04 12.18 -40.63
N ALA A 679 -18.44 11.28 -39.72
CA ALA A 679 -17.51 10.60 -38.82
C ALA A 679 -16.44 9.79 -39.58
N THR A 680 -16.83 9.17 -40.70
CA THR A 680 -15.91 8.40 -41.56
C THR A 680 -14.89 9.32 -42.24
N VAL A 681 -15.34 10.42 -42.83
CA VAL A 681 -14.45 11.42 -43.45
C VAL A 681 -13.49 12.03 -42.43
N LYS A 682 -13.95 12.27 -41.21
CA LYS A 682 -13.13 12.81 -40.11
C LYS A 682 -12.27 11.75 -39.40
N SER A 683 -12.26 10.51 -39.88
CA SER A 683 -11.51 9.39 -39.31
C SER A 683 -11.84 9.09 -37.84
N LEU A 684 -13.10 9.32 -37.43
CA LEU A 684 -13.57 9.02 -36.07
C LEU A 684 -13.99 7.57 -35.89
N VAL A 685 -14.34 6.89 -36.97
CA VAL A 685 -14.86 5.52 -36.92
C VAL A 685 -13.71 4.55 -36.76
N VAL A 686 -13.79 3.70 -35.73
CA VAL A 686 -12.84 2.61 -35.49
C VAL A 686 -13.62 1.29 -35.42
N ASN A 687 -13.30 0.37 -36.32
CA ASN A 687 -14.00 -0.90 -36.49
C ASN A 687 -13.06 -2.08 -36.26
N TYR A 688 -13.40 -2.93 -35.30
CA TYR A 688 -12.71 -4.17 -34.96
C TYR A 688 -13.74 -5.30 -34.81
N PRO A 689 -13.40 -6.54 -35.23
CA PRO A 689 -12.20 -6.92 -35.96
C PRO A 689 -12.28 -6.58 -37.46
N ASN A 690 -13.49 -6.45 -38.01
CA ASN A 690 -13.70 -6.17 -39.43
C ASN A 690 -13.85 -4.67 -39.69
N LYS A 691 -12.91 -4.09 -40.45
CA LYS A 691 -12.88 -2.66 -40.77
C LYS A 691 -14.13 -2.18 -41.53
N THR A 692 -14.77 -3.05 -42.31
CA THR A 692 -15.91 -2.71 -43.17
C THR A 692 -17.27 -3.00 -42.52
N GLU A 693 -17.33 -3.36 -41.25
CA GLU A 693 -18.60 -3.57 -40.53
C GLU A 693 -18.76 -2.57 -39.40
N LEU A 694 -19.79 -1.73 -39.47
CA LEU A 694 -20.04 -0.70 -38.46
C LEU A 694 -20.81 -1.25 -37.25
N ASN A 695 -21.74 -2.18 -37.45
CA ASN A 695 -22.68 -2.69 -36.45
C ASN A 695 -23.41 -1.57 -35.69
N PRO A 696 -24.10 -0.65 -36.38
CA PRO A 696 -24.53 0.64 -35.84
C PRO A 696 -25.49 0.53 -34.65
N ASN A 697 -26.36 -0.48 -34.63
CA ASN A 697 -27.43 -0.63 -33.64
C ASN A 697 -27.02 -1.48 -32.43
N ARG A 698 -25.79 -1.99 -32.40
CA ARG A 698 -25.26 -2.76 -31.27
C ARG A 698 -24.78 -1.81 -30.17
N ASP A 699 -24.90 -2.25 -28.92
CA ASP A 699 -24.24 -1.63 -27.77
C ASP A 699 -22.72 -1.55 -28.00
N ALA A 700 -22.15 -0.40 -27.66
CA ALA A 700 -20.73 -0.11 -27.82
C ALA A 700 -19.94 -0.63 -26.61
N THR A 701 -18.79 -1.23 -26.86
CA THR A 701 -17.87 -1.60 -25.78
C THR A 701 -17.06 -0.40 -25.32
N ARG A 702 -16.43 -0.52 -24.15
CA ARG A 702 -15.58 0.52 -23.57
C ARG A 702 -14.36 0.80 -24.45
N ALA A 703 -13.77 -0.22 -25.06
CA ALA A 703 -12.68 -0.09 -26.02
C ALA A 703 -13.08 0.71 -27.26
N GLU A 704 -14.27 0.47 -27.79
CA GLU A 704 -14.77 1.16 -28.98
C GLU A 704 -15.05 2.62 -28.71
N VAL A 705 -15.69 2.91 -27.57
CA VAL A 705 -15.91 4.27 -27.12
C VAL A 705 -14.58 4.99 -26.90
N ALA A 706 -13.61 4.34 -26.25
CA ALA A 706 -12.28 4.90 -26.04
C ALA A 706 -11.58 5.19 -27.38
N ALA A 707 -11.66 4.29 -28.35
CA ALA A 707 -11.07 4.48 -29.67
C ALA A 707 -11.69 5.67 -30.42
N MET A 708 -13.03 5.77 -30.47
CA MET A 708 -13.72 6.86 -31.15
C MET A 708 -13.50 8.22 -30.46
N VAL A 709 -13.52 8.26 -29.13
CA VAL A 709 -13.21 9.49 -28.36
C VAL A 709 -11.75 9.90 -28.56
N CYS A 710 -10.82 8.94 -28.57
CA CYS A 710 -9.42 9.20 -28.86
C CYS A 710 -9.27 9.84 -30.25
N GLN A 711 -9.90 9.29 -31.29
CA GLN A 711 -9.89 9.88 -32.63
C GLN A 711 -10.51 11.27 -32.68
N ALA A 712 -11.57 11.51 -31.92
CA ALA A 712 -12.17 12.84 -31.82
C ALA A 712 -11.21 13.89 -31.22
N LEU A 713 -10.42 13.49 -30.23
CA LEU A 713 -9.40 14.35 -29.64
C LEU A 713 -8.17 14.53 -30.56
N VAL A 714 -7.82 13.52 -31.36
CA VAL A 714 -6.81 13.65 -32.43
C VAL A 714 -7.29 14.65 -33.48
N ASN A 715 -8.54 14.54 -33.92
CA ASN A 715 -9.14 15.47 -34.87
C ASN A 715 -9.16 16.92 -34.34
N SER A 716 -9.30 17.09 -33.02
CA SER A 716 -9.27 18.39 -32.34
C SER A 716 -7.87 18.90 -32.01
N GLY A 717 -6.80 18.17 -32.37
CA GLY A 717 -5.41 18.54 -32.08
C GLY A 717 -4.98 18.37 -30.62
N ILE A 718 -5.81 17.77 -29.77
CA ILE A 718 -5.54 17.56 -28.34
C ILE A 718 -4.62 16.34 -28.12
N LEU A 719 -4.77 15.31 -28.96
CA LEU A 719 -3.96 14.10 -28.96
C LEU A 719 -3.18 13.94 -30.25
N THR A 720 -2.06 13.22 -30.17
CA THR A 720 -1.29 12.79 -31.35
C THR A 720 -1.97 11.63 -32.05
N ALA A 721 -1.80 11.53 -33.36
CA ALA A 721 -2.36 10.45 -34.15
C ALA A 721 -1.94 9.06 -33.63
N VAL A 722 -2.91 8.14 -33.62
CA VAL A 722 -2.70 6.73 -33.24
C VAL A 722 -2.57 5.91 -34.51
N ASN A 723 -1.49 5.14 -34.62
CA ASN A 723 -1.30 4.22 -35.74
C ASN A 723 -2.14 2.95 -35.52
N SER A 724 -3.18 2.74 -36.32
CA SER A 724 -4.05 1.57 -36.23
C SER A 724 -4.73 1.25 -37.55
N ASN A 725 -4.70 -0.02 -37.94
CA ASN A 725 -5.38 -0.50 -39.14
C ASN A 725 -6.91 -0.47 -39.02
N TYR A 726 -7.44 -0.32 -37.81
CA TYR A 726 -8.88 -0.33 -37.51
C TYR A 726 -9.56 1.02 -37.72
N ILE A 727 -8.80 2.10 -37.91
CA ILE A 727 -9.34 3.44 -38.19
C ILE A 727 -9.88 3.48 -39.62
N VAL A 728 -11.15 3.81 -39.78
CA VAL A 728 -11.80 3.98 -41.09
C VAL A 728 -11.67 5.44 -41.51
N SER A 729 -10.93 5.67 -42.60
CA SER A 729 -10.81 6.97 -43.25
C SER A 729 -11.53 6.95 -44.60
N ALA A 730 -11.91 8.13 -45.10
CA ALA A 730 -12.47 8.31 -46.45
C ALA A 730 -11.53 7.77 -47.54
#